data_AF-A0A8C8LNW6-F1
#
_entry.id   AF-A0A8C8LNW6-F1
#
_cell.length_a   1.000
_cell.length_b   1.000
_cell.length_c   1.000
_cell.angle_alpha   90.00
_cell.angle_beta   90.00
_cell.angle_gamma   90.00
#
_symmetry.space_group_name_H-M   'P 1'
#
loop_
_entity.id
_entity.type
_entity.pdbx_description
1 polymer ?
#
loop_
_entity_poly.entity_id
_entity_poly.type
_entity_poly.pdbx_seq_one_letter_code
_entity_poly.pdbx_strand_id
1 'polypeptide(L)'
;GEHPFNHLIDTLKDGDRKYFNPQKMNDARYDKLPLSIRVLLEAAIRKCDGFYVKEEDVHNILDWSEQQNVAEVPFPPARVLLQDFTGIPAMVDLAAMRDAVTKHGADPSLVNPVCPTDLIVDHSPETALKNQELELIRNKERLQFFKWCSKAFKNVNVVPPDVGAVHQLNLEYLSQVVQESQGFIYPDSVVGTDSHTTMINGLGILGWGVGGIESEAVMLGQPISLTLPQVVGCRLVGSVNILATSIDIVLGITKHLRQAGIAGKFVEFFGPGMSQLSVPDRTTIANMCPEYNATVSFFPVDHVTLKHFKQTNFTEEKLELLEAYLKAVKLFRSYEDSSEDPQYSEINLSSMVPHVSGPKRPQDRVAVSSMKEDFQSCLNEKVGFKGFHISKEKQESLVPFLHGGQEYELAHGSVVIAAVISCTNNCNPSVMLTAGLLAKKAVEAGLIVKPYIRTSLAPGSGMVTHYLNTSGVLPYLSQLGFEVIGYGCATCVGNTAPLPETVSEAIKEGDLVACGVLSGNRHFEGRLCDCVRANYLASPPLVVAYAIAGTVSINFEKEPLGVTSEGKEVYLRDVWPTREEVQQIEQDKVISSIFTELRARREKGNTFWNNLECPESVVFPWDPKSTYIRSPSFFNKLCKEVQPPQSIENAHALLFLGDKVTTDHISPAGSIARVSAAAKYLLSKRLTPREFNSYGARRGNDAVMTRGTFASIKLQNRLIGKPGPKTVHIPSGQTLDVFEAVERYQRDGIPLIILAGKQYGSGNSRDWAAKGPYLLGVRAVIAESFEKMHKNHLVGMGIAPLQFLPGQSADSLELCGKEKFTITLPEDLSPKQMLTVKTSSGKTFSVTTLFDNEMDVAFYRHGGLLRYVARTML
;
A
#
# COMPACT_ATOMS: atom_id res chain seq x y z
N GLY A 1 -4.83 38.27 -7.97
CA GLY A 1 -6.11 38.97 -7.75
C GLY A 1 -6.53 38.78 -6.31
N GLU A 2 -7.63 39.40 -5.90
CA GLU A 2 -8.29 39.03 -4.65
C GLU A 2 -8.82 37.58 -4.77
N HIS A 3 -8.74 36.78 -3.70
CA HIS A 3 -9.14 35.38 -3.75
C HIS A 3 -10.68 35.28 -3.85
N PRO A 4 -11.25 34.53 -4.83
CA PRO A 4 -12.69 34.58 -5.14
C PRO A 4 -13.61 34.28 -3.94
N PHE A 5 -13.16 33.38 -3.07
CA PHE A 5 -13.91 32.96 -1.88
C PHE A 5 -13.52 33.69 -0.58
N ASN A 6 -12.89 34.87 -0.66
CA ASN A 6 -12.52 35.65 0.53
C ASN A 6 -13.70 35.95 1.47
N HIS A 7 -14.90 36.11 0.92
CA HIS A 7 -16.13 36.35 1.67
C HIS A 7 -16.55 35.17 2.58
N LEU A 8 -15.99 33.97 2.37
CA LEU A 8 -16.22 32.80 3.21
C LEU A 8 -15.30 32.74 4.43
N ILE A 9 -14.28 33.60 4.52
CA ILE A 9 -13.36 33.59 5.65
C ILE A 9 -14.13 33.94 6.93
N ASP A 10 -13.88 33.15 7.97
CA ASP A 10 -14.44 33.32 9.30
C ASP A 10 -13.34 33.12 10.35
N THR A 11 -13.62 33.56 11.57
CA THR A 11 -12.68 33.40 12.69
C THR A 11 -13.28 32.44 13.71
N LEU A 12 -12.46 31.54 14.25
CA LEU A 12 -12.89 30.71 15.37
C LEU A 12 -13.15 31.54 16.61
N LYS A 13 -13.83 30.93 17.60
CA LYS A 13 -14.18 31.57 18.87
C LYS A 13 -12.96 32.03 19.69
N ASP A 14 -11.77 31.55 19.37
CA ASP A 14 -10.51 31.99 19.99
C ASP A 14 -10.03 33.38 19.50
N GLY A 15 -10.58 33.89 18.40
CA GLY A 15 -10.31 35.24 17.87
C GLY A 15 -9.05 35.35 17.00
N ASP A 16 -8.17 34.35 17.01
CA ASP A 16 -6.85 34.41 16.37
C ASP A 16 -6.77 33.57 15.08
N ARG A 17 -7.52 32.47 15.00
CA ARG A 17 -7.42 31.50 13.89
C ARG A 17 -8.55 31.67 12.88
N LYS A 18 -8.18 31.74 11.59
CA LYS A 18 -9.11 31.91 10.47
C LYS A 18 -9.38 30.58 9.77
N TYR A 19 -10.56 30.45 9.17
CA TYR A 19 -10.89 29.31 8.31
C TYR A 19 -11.86 29.73 7.22
N PHE A 20 -11.89 28.98 6.12
CA PHE A 20 -12.97 29.12 5.13
C PHE A 20 -14.19 28.39 5.67
N ASN A 21 -15.30 29.11 5.85
CA ASN A 21 -16.57 28.56 6.33
C ASN A 21 -17.50 28.30 5.14
N PRO A 22 -17.62 27.04 4.64
CA PRO A 22 -18.46 26.74 3.49
C PRO A 22 -19.94 27.02 3.74
N GLN A 23 -20.39 27.06 5.00
CA GLN A 23 -21.78 27.38 5.34
C GLN A 23 -22.18 28.81 4.93
N LYS A 24 -21.22 29.75 4.86
CA LYS A 24 -21.47 31.12 4.39
C LYS A 24 -21.86 31.20 2.91
N MET A 25 -21.71 30.13 2.14
CA MET A 25 -22.27 30.04 0.78
C MET A 25 -23.80 30.02 0.77
N ASN A 26 -24.45 29.73 1.91
CA ASN A 26 -25.91 29.60 2.06
C ASN A 26 -26.54 28.64 1.04
N ASP A 27 -25.83 27.56 0.71
CA ASP A 27 -26.27 26.55 -0.25
C ASP A 27 -26.64 25.23 0.47
N ALA A 28 -27.90 24.83 0.35
CA ALA A 28 -28.42 23.62 1.00
C ALA A 28 -27.78 22.31 0.50
N ARG A 29 -27.07 22.33 -0.63
CA ARG A 29 -26.32 21.16 -1.14
C ARG A 29 -25.18 20.78 -0.21
N TYR A 30 -24.53 21.74 0.44
CA TYR A 30 -23.40 21.49 1.34
C TYR A 30 -23.75 20.47 2.43
N ASP A 31 -24.93 20.63 3.02
CA ASP A 31 -25.40 19.79 4.13
C ASP A 31 -25.71 18.35 3.72
N LYS A 32 -25.88 18.10 2.41
CA LYS A 32 -26.14 16.77 1.84
C LYS A 32 -24.87 16.07 1.34
N LEU A 33 -23.75 16.79 1.26
CA LEU A 33 -22.49 16.20 0.81
C LEU A 33 -21.99 15.15 1.81
N PRO A 34 -21.49 13.99 1.33
CA PRO A 34 -20.69 13.10 2.15
C PRO A 34 -19.50 13.84 2.77
N LEU A 35 -19.10 13.45 3.99
CA LEU A 35 -18.06 14.18 4.71
C LEU A 35 -16.70 14.11 4.00
N SER A 36 -16.42 13.00 3.33
CA SER A 36 -15.25 12.86 2.45
C SER A 36 -15.24 13.89 1.31
N ILE A 37 -16.40 14.22 0.74
CA ILE A 37 -16.52 15.24 -0.33
C ILE A 37 -16.41 16.67 0.24
N ARG A 38 -16.86 16.91 1.48
CA ARG A 38 -16.66 18.20 2.16
C ARG A 38 -15.18 18.54 2.33
N VAL A 39 -14.32 17.53 2.56
CA VAL A 39 -12.86 17.72 2.60
C VAL A 39 -12.31 18.13 1.24
N LEU A 40 -12.79 17.53 0.14
CA LEU A 40 -12.42 17.96 -1.22
C LEU A 40 -12.86 19.40 -1.49
N LEU A 41 -14.09 19.75 -1.08
CA LEU A 41 -14.66 21.07 -1.27
C LEU A 41 -13.89 22.16 -0.51
N GLU A 42 -13.54 21.90 0.76
CA GLU A 42 -12.71 22.84 1.55
C GLU A 42 -11.37 23.09 0.86
N ALA A 43 -10.70 22.03 0.40
CA ALA A 43 -9.40 22.14 -0.25
C ALA A 43 -9.51 22.95 -1.56
N ALA A 44 -10.56 22.74 -2.35
CA ALA A 44 -10.81 23.49 -3.57
C ALA A 44 -11.13 24.97 -3.29
N ILE A 45 -11.98 25.27 -2.30
CA ILE A 45 -12.29 26.65 -1.89
C ILE A 45 -11.02 27.37 -1.50
N ARG A 46 -10.22 26.79 -0.58
CA ARG A 46 -9.02 27.43 -0.02
C ARG A 46 -7.89 27.60 -1.04
N LYS A 47 -7.84 26.78 -2.09
CA LYS A 47 -6.78 26.79 -3.10
C LYS A 47 -7.23 27.35 -4.44
N CYS A 48 -8.41 27.96 -4.52
CA CYS A 48 -8.93 28.56 -5.74
C CYS A 48 -8.04 29.74 -6.19
N ASP A 49 -7.22 29.49 -7.22
CA ASP A 49 -6.27 30.46 -7.79
C ASP A 49 -6.66 30.94 -9.19
N GLY A 50 -7.73 30.37 -9.76
CA GLY A 50 -8.21 30.67 -11.11
C GLY A 50 -7.39 29.98 -12.22
N PHE A 51 -6.40 29.16 -11.85
CA PHE A 51 -5.52 28.46 -12.79
C PHE A 51 -5.54 26.95 -12.56
N TYR A 52 -4.94 26.48 -11.45
CA TYR A 52 -4.94 25.07 -11.06
C TYR A 52 -6.27 24.65 -10.44
N VAL A 53 -6.90 25.55 -9.69
CA VAL A 53 -8.22 25.37 -9.11
C VAL A 53 -9.09 26.55 -9.51
N LYS A 54 -10.14 26.27 -10.27
CA LYS A 54 -11.07 27.28 -10.80
C LYS A 54 -12.32 27.34 -9.94
N GLU A 55 -13.05 28.45 -10.04
CA GLU A 55 -14.35 28.60 -9.39
C GLU A 55 -15.36 27.53 -9.86
N GLU A 56 -15.29 27.14 -11.13
CA GLU A 56 -16.07 26.05 -11.71
C GLU A 56 -15.82 24.72 -10.98
N ASP A 57 -14.58 24.44 -10.58
CA ASP A 57 -14.24 23.21 -9.87
C ASP A 57 -14.91 23.17 -8.49
N VAL A 58 -14.96 24.30 -7.78
CA VAL A 58 -15.66 24.43 -6.49
C VAL A 58 -17.16 24.16 -6.66
N HIS A 59 -17.77 24.72 -7.70
CA HIS A 59 -19.18 24.49 -8.00
C HIS A 59 -19.46 23.04 -8.43
N ASN A 60 -18.57 22.42 -9.22
CA ASN A 60 -18.67 21.02 -9.61
C ASN A 60 -18.61 20.08 -8.40
N ILE A 61 -17.73 20.35 -7.43
CA ILE A 61 -17.67 19.57 -6.17
C ILE A 61 -18.92 19.80 -5.33
N LEU A 62 -19.41 21.03 -5.23
CA LEU A 62 -20.65 21.34 -4.50
C LEU A 62 -21.87 20.65 -5.13
N ASP A 63 -21.86 20.48 -6.44
CA ASP A 63 -22.89 19.78 -7.22
C ASP A 63 -22.63 18.27 -7.38
N TRP A 64 -21.93 17.68 -6.40
CA TRP A 64 -21.47 16.29 -6.43
C TRP A 64 -22.54 15.26 -6.83
N SER A 65 -23.80 15.44 -6.41
CA SER A 65 -24.87 14.48 -6.74
C SER A 65 -25.08 14.30 -8.24
N GLU A 66 -24.91 15.38 -9.02
CA GLU A 66 -25.06 15.38 -10.48
C GLU A 66 -23.71 15.16 -11.18
N GLN A 67 -22.61 15.60 -10.57
CA GLN A 67 -21.27 15.59 -11.18
C GLN A 67 -20.42 14.34 -10.86
N GLN A 68 -20.86 13.47 -9.96
CA GLN A 68 -20.18 12.21 -9.62
C GLN A 68 -19.95 11.34 -10.88
N ASN A 69 -18.73 10.83 -11.05
CA ASN A 69 -18.24 10.11 -12.23
C ASN A 69 -18.23 10.90 -13.55
N VAL A 70 -18.49 12.20 -13.53
CA VAL A 70 -18.55 13.06 -14.73
C VAL A 70 -17.45 14.11 -14.69
N ALA A 71 -17.43 14.94 -13.64
CA ALA A 71 -16.46 16.04 -13.54
C ALA A 71 -15.08 15.53 -13.13
N GLU A 72 -14.03 16.04 -13.76
CA GLU A 72 -12.65 15.95 -13.26
C GLU A 72 -12.39 17.18 -12.40
N VAL A 73 -12.02 16.96 -11.13
CA VAL A 73 -11.78 18.05 -10.17
C VAL A 73 -10.35 17.99 -9.61
N PRO A 74 -9.73 19.14 -9.31
CA PRO A 74 -8.43 19.19 -8.66
C PRO A 74 -8.55 18.93 -7.16
N PHE A 75 -7.59 18.18 -6.61
CA PHE A 75 -7.44 17.99 -5.18
C PHE A 75 -6.01 18.37 -4.72
N PRO A 76 -5.85 19.50 -4.02
CA PRO A 76 -4.60 19.89 -3.40
C PRO A 76 -4.54 19.37 -1.94
N PRO A 77 -3.92 18.20 -1.67
CA PRO A 77 -3.84 17.65 -0.32
C PRO A 77 -3.00 18.54 0.60
N ALA A 78 -3.19 18.41 1.91
CA ALA A 78 -2.48 19.21 2.90
C ALA A 78 -1.00 18.83 3.05
N ARG A 79 -0.65 17.57 2.84
CA ARG A 79 0.72 17.03 2.96
C ARG A 79 0.98 15.80 2.10
N VAL A 80 2.23 15.40 2.00
CA VAL A 80 2.70 14.22 1.28
C VAL A 80 3.41 13.25 2.21
N LEU A 81 3.17 11.95 2.03
CA LEU A 81 3.86 10.89 2.76
C LEU A 81 4.71 10.03 1.81
N LEU A 82 5.99 9.89 2.10
CA LEU A 82 6.93 9.08 1.33
C LEU A 82 7.46 7.94 2.20
N GLN A 83 7.66 6.78 1.58
CA GLN A 83 8.47 5.69 2.13
C GLN A 83 9.78 5.58 1.35
N ASP A 84 10.82 4.93 1.87
CA ASP A 84 12.17 5.05 1.33
C ASP A 84 12.36 4.55 -0.13
N PHE A 85 11.70 3.47 -0.56
CA PHE A 85 11.83 2.96 -1.94
C PHE A 85 11.20 3.87 -3.00
N THR A 86 10.15 4.60 -2.68
CA THR A 86 9.52 5.58 -3.60
C THR A 86 9.99 7.01 -3.33
N GLY A 87 10.45 7.29 -2.11
CA GLY A 87 11.02 8.56 -1.71
C GLY A 87 12.40 8.81 -2.30
N ILE A 88 13.25 7.78 -2.47
CA ILE A 88 14.54 7.94 -3.17
C ILE A 88 14.36 8.58 -4.55
N PRO A 89 13.61 7.98 -5.50
CA PRO A 89 13.51 8.55 -6.84
C PRO A 89 12.85 9.93 -6.85
N ALA A 90 11.83 10.17 -6.00
CA ALA A 90 11.20 11.49 -5.88
C ALA A 90 12.19 12.58 -5.44
N MET A 91 12.99 12.30 -4.42
CA MET A 91 14.00 13.24 -3.95
C MET A 91 15.18 13.38 -4.93
N VAL A 92 15.55 12.32 -5.66
CA VAL A 92 16.55 12.37 -6.74
C VAL A 92 16.08 13.29 -7.88
N ASP A 93 14.80 13.26 -8.22
CA ASP A 93 14.24 14.10 -9.27
C ASP A 93 14.23 15.58 -8.89
N LEU A 94 13.92 15.90 -7.63
CA LEU A 94 14.05 17.26 -7.11
C LEU A 94 15.52 17.73 -7.09
N ALA A 95 16.46 16.86 -6.69
CA ALA A 95 17.88 17.19 -6.74
C ALA A 95 18.36 17.45 -8.18
N ALA A 96 17.91 16.64 -9.14
CA ALA A 96 18.22 16.81 -10.56
C ALA A 96 17.55 18.04 -11.17
N MET A 97 16.36 18.41 -10.68
CA MET A 97 15.69 19.65 -11.05
C MET A 97 16.46 20.87 -10.54
N ARG A 98 17.02 20.83 -9.33
CA ARG A 98 17.94 21.88 -8.83
C ARG A 98 19.15 22.05 -9.74
N ASP A 99 19.76 20.96 -10.21
CA ASP A 99 20.85 21.05 -11.20
C ASP A 99 20.39 21.76 -12.48
N ALA A 100 19.20 21.40 -12.98
CA ALA A 100 18.66 21.93 -14.21
C ALA A 100 18.37 23.43 -14.12
N VAL A 101 17.76 23.88 -13.02
CA VAL A 101 17.49 25.30 -12.73
C VAL A 101 18.80 26.07 -12.56
N THR A 102 19.77 25.52 -11.83
CA THR A 102 21.10 26.12 -11.64
C THR A 102 21.85 26.29 -12.96
N LYS A 103 21.81 25.29 -13.86
CA LYS A 103 22.44 25.35 -15.19
C LYS A 103 21.88 26.48 -16.07
N HIS A 104 20.68 26.96 -15.78
CA HIS A 104 20.04 28.09 -16.46
C HIS A 104 20.21 29.42 -15.70
N GLY A 105 21.00 29.46 -14.62
CA GLY A 105 21.30 30.68 -13.86
C GLY A 105 20.22 31.10 -12.87
N ALA A 106 19.19 30.28 -12.66
CA ALA A 106 18.14 30.52 -11.67
C ALA A 106 18.49 29.94 -10.29
N ASP A 107 17.82 30.43 -9.24
CA ASP A 107 18.08 29.99 -7.86
C ASP A 107 17.55 28.56 -7.61
N PRO A 108 18.42 27.57 -7.29
CA PRO A 108 17.99 26.21 -6.99
C PRO A 108 17.07 26.12 -5.77
N SER A 109 17.05 27.12 -4.88
CA SER A 109 16.18 27.10 -3.68
C SER A 109 14.69 27.21 -4.03
N LEU A 110 14.35 27.66 -5.24
CA LEU A 110 12.98 27.67 -5.76
C LEU A 110 12.42 26.27 -5.97
N VAL A 111 13.29 25.28 -6.24
CA VAL A 111 12.90 23.86 -6.27
C VAL A 111 12.80 23.38 -4.83
N ASN A 112 11.59 23.48 -4.28
CA ASN A 112 11.31 23.07 -2.91
C ASN A 112 9.87 22.58 -2.75
N PRO A 113 9.62 21.58 -1.89
CA PRO A 113 8.26 21.20 -1.54
C PRO A 113 7.46 22.35 -0.91
N VAL A 114 6.26 22.62 -1.40
CA VAL A 114 5.38 23.70 -0.92
C VAL A 114 4.46 23.25 0.23
N CYS A 115 4.31 21.93 0.42
CA CYS A 115 3.58 21.33 1.52
C CYS A 115 4.51 20.49 2.41
N PRO A 116 4.14 20.22 3.67
CA PRO A 116 4.83 19.24 4.50
C PRO A 116 4.96 17.91 3.76
N THR A 117 6.18 17.36 3.75
CA THR A 117 6.51 16.07 3.17
C THR A 117 7.27 15.27 4.20
N ASP A 118 6.65 14.18 4.67
CA ASP A 118 7.27 13.26 5.61
C ASP A 118 7.80 12.04 4.87
N LEU A 119 9.10 11.81 4.94
CA LEU A 119 9.76 10.64 4.37
C LEU A 119 10.18 9.69 5.48
N ILE A 120 9.61 8.49 5.48
CA ILE A 120 9.87 7.46 6.49
C ILE A 120 10.80 6.41 5.92
N VAL A 121 11.89 6.12 6.63
CA VAL A 121 12.80 5.04 6.28
C VAL A 121 12.42 3.77 7.03
N ASP A 122 11.57 2.94 6.42
CA ASP A 122 10.97 1.77 7.06
C ASP A 122 11.33 0.42 6.41
N HIS A 123 11.86 0.38 5.18
CA HIS A 123 12.23 -0.88 4.50
C HIS A 123 13.59 -1.48 4.91
N SER A 124 14.20 -1.03 6.01
CA SER A 124 15.22 -1.82 6.71
C SER A 124 14.50 -2.75 7.68
N PRO A 125 14.33 -4.06 7.38
CA PRO A 125 13.63 -4.93 8.31
C PRO A 125 14.34 -4.87 9.67
N GLU A 126 13.55 -4.70 10.74
CA GLU A 126 13.97 -4.90 12.12
C GLU A 126 14.37 -6.37 12.30
N THR A 127 15.45 -6.77 11.70
CA THR A 127 16.02 -8.09 11.90
C THR A 127 16.85 -8.03 13.17
N ALA A 128 17.01 -9.17 13.86
CA ALA A 128 17.81 -9.29 15.09
C ALA A 128 19.09 -8.42 15.00
N LEU A 129 19.44 -7.67 16.05
CA LEU A 129 20.52 -6.65 16.13
C LEU A 129 21.71 -6.82 15.14
N LYS A 130 22.22 -8.04 14.96
CA LYS A 130 23.31 -8.34 13.99
C LYS A 130 23.00 -8.05 12.52
N ASN A 131 21.74 -8.09 12.10
CA ASN A 131 21.33 -7.83 10.71
C ASN A 131 20.99 -6.35 10.48
N GLN A 132 20.61 -5.59 11.51
CA GLN A 132 20.43 -4.13 11.42
C GLN A 132 21.73 -3.43 11.00
N GLU A 133 22.87 -3.78 11.59
CA GLU A 133 24.16 -3.19 11.21
C GLU A 133 24.50 -3.44 9.74
N LEU A 134 24.28 -4.66 9.24
CA LEU A 134 24.52 -5.00 7.84
C LEU A 134 23.60 -4.24 6.89
N GLU A 135 22.33 -4.05 7.25
CA GLU A 135 21.38 -3.26 6.46
C GLU A 135 21.71 -1.76 6.48
N LEU A 136 22.12 -1.20 7.62
CA LEU A 136 22.60 0.18 7.70
C LEU A 136 23.85 0.40 6.83
N ILE A 137 24.78 -0.55 6.81
CA ILE A 137 25.96 -0.52 5.93
C ILE A 137 25.54 -0.61 4.45
N ARG A 138 24.65 -1.54 4.09
CA ARG A 138 24.17 -1.72 2.70
C ARG A 138 23.45 -0.50 2.16
N ASN A 139 22.71 0.20 3.02
CA ASN A 139 21.89 1.35 2.66
C ASN A 139 22.54 2.69 3.00
N LYS A 140 23.79 2.70 3.48
CA LYS A 140 24.50 3.91 3.94
C LYS A 140 24.40 5.06 2.95
N GLU A 141 24.63 4.80 1.67
CA GLU A 141 24.60 5.84 0.63
C GLU A 141 23.20 6.46 0.45
N ARG A 142 22.15 5.63 0.51
CA ARG A 142 20.75 6.07 0.45
C ARG A 142 20.38 6.90 1.68
N LEU A 143 20.84 6.50 2.85
CA LEU A 143 20.65 7.24 4.10
C LEU A 143 21.39 8.58 4.07
N GLN A 144 22.60 8.64 3.51
CA GLN A 144 23.35 9.89 3.29
C GLN A 144 22.61 10.85 2.38
N PHE A 145 22.03 10.33 1.31
CA PHE A 145 21.19 11.11 0.43
C PHE A 145 19.96 11.67 1.16
N PHE A 146 19.22 10.85 1.92
CA PHE A 146 18.07 11.34 2.67
C PHE A 146 18.43 12.35 3.76
N LYS A 147 19.55 12.16 4.46
CA LYS A 147 20.01 13.12 5.45
C LYS A 147 20.39 14.46 4.82
N TRP A 148 20.94 14.43 3.61
CA TRP A 148 21.12 15.64 2.81
C TRP A 148 19.76 16.25 2.44
N CYS A 149 18.79 15.46 1.96
CA CYS A 149 17.46 15.95 1.60
C CYS A 149 16.74 16.67 2.76
N SER A 150 16.81 16.12 3.97
CA SER A 150 16.17 16.72 5.16
C SER A 150 16.77 18.09 5.54
N LYS A 151 17.99 18.38 5.10
CA LYS A 151 18.64 19.68 5.30
C LYS A 151 18.48 20.61 4.10
N ALA A 152 18.52 20.06 2.90
CA ALA A 152 18.55 20.82 1.65
C ALA A 152 17.16 21.33 1.23
N PHE A 153 16.08 20.64 1.61
CA PHE A 153 14.71 21.01 1.26
C PHE A 153 13.93 21.45 2.51
N LYS A 154 13.31 22.62 2.45
CA LYS A 154 12.32 23.07 3.45
C LYS A 154 11.08 22.19 3.33
N ASN A 155 10.33 22.03 4.43
CA ASN A 155 9.13 21.19 4.52
C ASN A 155 9.37 19.68 4.31
N VAL A 156 10.62 19.22 4.15
CA VAL A 156 10.95 17.79 4.11
C VAL A 156 11.43 17.35 5.48
N ASN A 157 10.65 16.50 6.12
CA ASN A 157 11.02 15.83 7.35
C ASN A 157 11.38 14.38 7.04
N VAL A 158 12.57 13.94 7.45
CA VAL A 158 13.00 12.54 7.29
C VAL A 158 13.00 11.87 8.65
N VAL A 159 12.18 10.82 8.79
CA VAL A 159 12.22 9.96 9.97
C VAL A 159 13.27 8.87 9.75
N PRO A 160 14.30 8.79 10.61
CA PRO A 160 15.41 7.86 10.44
C PRO A 160 14.98 6.39 10.66
N PRO A 161 15.85 5.43 10.29
CA PRO A 161 15.63 4.02 10.57
C PRO A 161 15.39 3.74 12.06
N ASP A 162 14.68 2.65 12.35
CA ASP A 162 14.39 2.10 13.69
C ASP A 162 13.41 2.93 14.56
N VAL A 163 12.76 3.96 13.99
CA VAL A 163 11.73 4.73 14.71
C VAL A 163 10.37 4.02 14.64
N GLY A 164 9.92 3.59 13.45
CA GLY A 164 8.66 2.88 13.27
C GLY A 164 8.27 2.72 11.78
N ALA A 165 7.22 1.96 11.51
CA ALA A 165 6.70 1.76 10.15
C ALA A 165 5.95 2.99 9.63
N VAL A 166 5.94 3.22 8.30
CA VAL A 166 5.37 4.44 7.68
C VAL A 166 3.93 4.74 8.10
N HIS A 167 3.03 3.77 8.04
CA HIS A 167 1.62 4.01 8.36
C HIS A 167 1.38 4.15 9.86
N GLN A 168 2.14 3.42 10.69
CA GLN A 168 2.05 3.54 12.15
C GLN A 168 2.50 4.94 12.59
N LEU A 169 3.64 5.42 12.10
CA LEU A 169 4.09 6.79 12.35
C LEU A 169 3.12 7.84 11.79
N ASN A 170 2.48 7.54 10.66
CA ASN A 170 1.47 8.44 10.10
C ASN A 170 0.25 8.59 11.02
N LEU A 171 -0.24 7.49 11.61
CA LEU A 171 -1.37 7.49 12.55
C LEU A 171 -1.01 8.06 13.93
N GLU A 172 0.18 7.73 14.43
CA GLU A 172 0.54 7.94 15.83
C GLU A 172 1.40 9.18 16.04
N TYR A 173 1.86 9.83 14.97
CA TYR A 173 2.78 10.94 15.12
C TYR A 173 2.57 12.08 14.15
N LEU A 174 2.43 11.77 12.85
CA LEU A 174 2.39 12.80 11.81
C LEU A 174 0.99 13.40 11.65
N SER A 175 -0.07 12.61 11.85
CA SER A 175 -1.45 13.06 11.72
C SER A 175 -1.77 14.25 12.62
N GLN A 176 -2.31 15.31 12.03
CA GLN A 176 -2.75 16.49 12.79
C GLN A 176 -4.27 16.57 12.92
N VAL A 177 -5.03 15.83 12.10
CA VAL A 177 -6.50 15.92 11.92
C VAL A 177 -6.95 17.27 11.35
N VAL A 178 -6.45 18.37 11.90
CA VAL A 178 -6.57 19.73 11.39
C VAL A 178 -5.18 20.32 11.34
N GLN A 179 -4.84 20.89 10.19
CA GLN A 179 -3.58 21.58 9.94
C GLN A 179 -3.73 23.06 10.29
N GLU A 180 -2.64 23.66 10.75
CA GLU A 180 -2.54 25.10 10.98
C GLU A 180 -1.37 25.65 10.17
N SER A 181 -1.64 26.64 9.31
CA SER A 181 -0.61 27.28 8.49
C SER A 181 -0.98 28.72 8.19
N GLN A 182 -0.05 29.64 8.43
CA GLN A 182 -0.22 31.08 8.15
C GLN A 182 -1.48 31.70 8.80
N GLY A 183 -1.85 31.24 10.00
CA GLY A 183 -3.05 31.69 10.72
C GLY A 183 -4.37 31.11 10.20
N PHE A 184 -4.32 30.20 9.22
CA PHE A 184 -5.47 29.45 8.75
C PHE A 184 -5.47 28.03 9.30
N ILE A 185 -6.66 27.51 9.58
CA ILE A 185 -6.90 26.12 9.91
C ILE A 185 -7.75 25.44 8.85
N TYR A 186 -7.44 24.18 8.56
CA TYR A 186 -8.08 23.38 7.52
C TYR A 186 -7.92 21.88 7.79
N PRO A 187 -8.73 20.99 7.20
CA PRO A 187 -8.66 19.56 7.48
C PRO A 187 -7.31 18.99 7.02
N ASP A 188 -6.75 18.07 7.81
CA ASP A 188 -5.62 17.27 7.37
C ASP A 188 -6.06 16.37 6.20
N SER A 189 -5.18 16.23 5.23
CA SER A 189 -5.35 15.33 4.09
C SER A 189 -3.99 14.98 3.51
N VAL A 190 -3.84 13.75 3.03
CA VAL A 190 -2.54 13.22 2.65
C VAL A 190 -2.63 12.31 1.45
N VAL A 191 -1.72 12.50 0.50
CA VAL A 191 -1.40 11.45 -0.46
C VAL A 191 -0.04 10.86 -0.16
N GLY A 192 0.10 9.56 -0.38
CA GLY A 192 1.35 8.89 -0.12
C GLY A 192 1.77 8.00 -1.26
N THR A 193 3.08 7.73 -1.34
CA THR A 193 3.63 6.83 -2.37
C THR A 193 3.52 5.35 -1.99
N ASP A 194 2.50 5.02 -1.22
CA ASP A 194 2.15 3.68 -0.76
C ASP A 194 0.63 3.48 -0.85
N SER A 195 0.18 2.31 -1.31
CA SER A 195 -1.25 2.02 -1.49
C SER A 195 -2.06 2.05 -0.20
N HIS A 196 -1.44 1.71 0.93
CA HIS A 196 -2.06 1.59 2.24
C HIS A 196 -2.04 2.91 3.02
N THR A 197 -1.66 4.03 2.38
CA THR A 197 -1.90 5.39 2.92
C THR A 197 -3.37 5.60 3.29
N THR A 198 -4.29 4.84 2.70
CA THR A 198 -5.71 4.80 3.07
C THR A 198 -5.98 4.46 4.53
N MET A 199 -5.02 3.85 5.26
CA MET A 199 -5.13 3.57 6.70
C MET A 199 -5.49 4.82 7.53
N ILE A 200 -5.00 6.00 7.11
CA ILE A 200 -5.22 7.29 7.78
C ILE A 200 -6.70 7.73 7.79
N ASN A 201 -7.50 7.20 6.85
CA ASN A 201 -8.92 7.50 6.76
C ASN A 201 -9.72 6.98 7.97
N GLY A 202 -9.18 6.03 8.73
CA GLY A 202 -9.74 5.57 10.00
C GLY A 202 -9.75 6.64 11.11
N LEU A 203 -8.98 7.72 10.92
CA LEU A 203 -8.89 8.89 11.81
C LEU A 203 -9.65 10.12 11.25
N GLY A 204 -10.46 9.94 10.21
CA GLY A 204 -11.18 11.05 9.56
C GLY A 204 -10.32 11.98 8.73
N ILE A 205 -9.13 11.53 8.34
CA ILE A 205 -8.18 12.27 7.49
C ILE A 205 -8.29 11.69 6.08
N LEU A 206 -8.65 12.52 5.09
CA LEU A 206 -8.81 12.05 3.72
C LEU A 206 -7.44 11.74 3.10
N GLY A 207 -7.18 10.48 2.76
CA GLY A 207 -5.93 10.12 2.11
C GLY A 207 -5.89 8.78 1.39
N TRP A 208 -5.03 8.68 0.38
CA TRP A 208 -4.87 7.48 -0.44
C TRP A 208 -3.49 7.39 -1.08
N GLY A 209 -3.20 6.24 -1.69
CA GLY A 209 -1.95 5.98 -2.38
C GLY A 209 -1.91 6.53 -3.80
N VAL A 210 -0.83 7.23 -4.15
CA VAL A 210 -0.53 7.79 -5.47
C VAL A 210 0.87 7.37 -5.92
N GLY A 211 1.26 7.67 -7.15
CA GLY A 211 2.63 7.42 -7.59
C GLY A 211 3.65 8.47 -7.23
N GLY A 212 4.92 8.10 -7.41
CA GLY A 212 6.07 9.00 -7.17
C GLY A 212 5.93 10.30 -7.94
N ILE A 213 5.62 10.21 -9.23
CA ILE A 213 5.46 11.39 -10.12
C ILE A 213 4.29 12.28 -9.64
N GLU A 214 3.16 11.68 -9.25
CA GLU A 214 2.01 12.44 -8.72
C GLU A 214 2.35 13.09 -7.38
N SER A 215 3.07 12.38 -6.51
CA SER A 215 3.54 12.95 -5.23
C SER A 215 4.54 14.08 -5.42
N GLU A 216 5.46 13.97 -6.39
CA GLU A 216 6.39 15.03 -6.78
C GLU A 216 5.62 16.26 -7.30
N ALA A 217 4.56 16.04 -8.09
CA ALA A 217 3.66 17.10 -8.56
C ALA A 217 3.07 17.88 -7.38
N VAL A 218 2.50 17.15 -6.42
CA VAL A 218 1.88 17.71 -5.21
C VAL A 218 2.90 18.46 -4.37
N MET A 219 4.09 17.88 -4.16
CA MET A 219 5.19 18.53 -3.48
C MET A 219 5.53 19.87 -4.15
N LEU A 220 5.44 19.96 -5.48
CA LEU A 220 5.71 21.16 -6.25
C LEU A 220 4.48 22.06 -6.46
N GLY A 221 3.38 21.80 -5.75
CA GLY A 221 2.19 22.66 -5.71
C GLY A 221 1.12 22.36 -6.75
N GLN A 222 1.26 21.27 -7.52
CA GLN A 222 0.20 20.84 -8.43
C GLN A 222 -0.88 20.08 -7.67
N PRO A 223 -2.18 20.35 -7.90
CA PRO A 223 -3.23 19.49 -7.39
C PRO A 223 -3.24 18.14 -8.14
N ILE A 224 -3.83 17.14 -7.51
CA ILE A 224 -4.11 15.85 -8.12
C ILE A 224 -5.39 15.98 -8.94
N SER A 225 -5.40 15.46 -10.16
CA SER A 225 -6.63 15.35 -10.95
C SER A 225 -7.42 14.12 -10.51
N LEU A 226 -8.68 14.33 -10.11
CA LEU A 226 -9.58 13.30 -9.60
C LEU A 226 -10.94 13.41 -10.29
N THR A 227 -11.33 12.38 -11.06
CA THR A 227 -12.76 12.19 -11.37
C THR A 227 -13.57 12.18 -10.07
N LEU A 228 -14.51 13.11 -9.95
CA LEU A 228 -15.31 13.30 -8.75
C LEU A 228 -15.99 11.97 -8.38
N PRO A 229 -15.63 11.33 -7.25
CA PRO A 229 -15.96 9.93 -7.04
C PRO A 229 -17.40 9.76 -6.56
N GLN A 230 -18.05 8.66 -6.95
CA GLN A 230 -19.21 8.17 -6.20
C GLN A 230 -18.81 7.81 -4.77
N VAL A 231 -19.71 8.06 -3.83
CA VAL A 231 -19.55 7.69 -2.43
C VAL A 231 -20.60 6.63 -2.08
N VAL A 232 -20.14 5.48 -1.63
CA VAL A 232 -20.98 4.40 -1.13
C VAL A 232 -20.98 4.46 0.38
N GLY A 233 -22.09 4.83 0.98
CA GLY A 233 -22.22 4.72 2.42
C GLY A 233 -22.32 3.26 2.87
N CYS A 234 -21.60 2.95 3.93
CA CYS A 234 -21.61 1.65 4.58
C CYS A 234 -22.19 1.81 5.99
N ARG A 235 -23.48 1.54 6.14
CA ARG A 235 -24.16 1.65 7.44
C ARG A 235 -23.84 0.43 8.30
N LEU A 236 -23.16 0.62 9.43
CA LEU A 236 -22.89 -0.44 10.40
C LEU A 236 -24.01 -0.51 11.43
N VAL A 237 -24.68 -1.66 11.51
CA VAL A 237 -25.77 -1.93 12.47
C VAL A 237 -25.52 -3.22 13.27
N GLY A 238 -26.24 -3.43 14.36
CA GLY A 238 -26.10 -4.62 15.20
C GLY A 238 -24.92 -4.57 16.16
N SER A 239 -24.66 -5.69 16.82
CA SER A 239 -23.53 -5.89 17.74
C SER A 239 -22.56 -6.96 17.24
N VAL A 240 -21.28 -6.79 17.54
CA VAL A 240 -20.22 -7.73 17.20
C VAL A 240 -20.36 -9.02 18.02
N ASN A 241 -20.17 -10.18 17.39
CA ASN A 241 -20.16 -11.47 18.08
C ASN A 241 -19.01 -11.52 19.13
N ILE A 242 -19.23 -12.15 20.28
CA ILE A 242 -18.27 -12.22 21.41
C ILE A 242 -16.91 -12.78 20.99
N LEU A 243 -16.91 -13.77 20.09
CA LEU A 243 -15.68 -14.39 19.58
C LEU A 243 -15.12 -13.66 18.35
N ALA A 244 -15.86 -12.72 17.76
CA ALA A 244 -15.41 -12.00 16.59
C ALA A 244 -14.37 -10.94 16.98
N THR A 245 -13.22 -11.04 16.33
CA THR A 245 -12.11 -10.12 16.47
C THR A 245 -12.19 -9.00 15.44
N SER A 246 -11.37 -7.97 15.59
CA SER A 246 -11.27 -6.88 14.61
C SER A 246 -11.00 -7.38 13.19
N ILE A 247 -10.19 -8.44 13.04
CA ILE A 247 -9.91 -9.00 11.72
C ILE A 247 -11.14 -9.70 11.11
N ASP A 248 -12.00 -10.34 11.91
CA ASP A 248 -13.23 -10.96 11.41
C ASP A 248 -14.18 -9.90 10.85
N ILE A 249 -14.32 -8.77 11.54
CA ILE A 249 -15.09 -7.60 11.09
C ILE A 249 -14.51 -7.07 9.78
N VAL A 250 -13.21 -6.79 9.75
CA VAL A 250 -12.52 -6.23 8.58
C VAL A 250 -12.64 -7.15 7.37
N LEU A 251 -12.41 -8.45 7.54
CA LEU A 251 -12.51 -9.44 6.47
C LEU A 251 -13.95 -9.65 6.01
N GLY A 252 -14.91 -9.55 6.92
CA GLY A 252 -16.34 -9.59 6.61
C GLY A 252 -16.77 -8.39 5.76
N ILE A 253 -16.42 -7.18 6.19
CA ILE A 253 -16.65 -5.93 5.46
C ILE A 253 -15.98 -5.99 4.08
N THR A 254 -14.70 -6.36 4.03
CA THR A 254 -13.93 -6.50 2.77
C THR A 254 -14.64 -7.41 1.77
N LYS A 255 -15.16 -8.57 2.24
CA LYS A 255 -15.90 -9.51 1.39
C LYS A 255 -17.19 -8.88 0.86
N HIS A 256 -17.96 -8.25 1.73
CA HIS A 256 -19.23 -7.61 1.37
C HIS A 256 -19.02 -6.48 0.35
N LEU A 257 -18.08 -5.59 0.63
CA LEU A 257 -17.73 -4.47 -0.24
C LEU A 257 -17.23 -4.93 -1.61
N ARG A 258 -16.41 -5.99 -1.66
CA ARG A 258 -15.97 -6.59 -2.92
C ARG A 258 -17.13 -7.16 -3.73
N GLN A 259 -18.11 -7.79 -3.07
CA GLN A 259 -19.32 -8.30 -3.72
C GLN A 259 -20.22 -7.17 -4.22
N ALA A 260 -20.24 -6.03 -3.53
CA ALA A 260 -21.00 -4.85 -3.92
C ALA A 260 -20.41 -4.06 -5.12
N GLY A 261 -19.20 -4.41 -5.58
CA GLY A 261 -18.63 -3.82 -6.80
C GLY A 261 -18.24 -2.34 -6.67
N ILE A 262 -17.61 -1.97 -5.55
CA ILE A 262 -17.25 -0.58 -5.21
C ILE A 262 -15.97 -0.04 -5.89
N ALA A 263 -15.54 -0.65 -7.00
CA ALA A 263 -14.27 -0.33 -7.63
C ALA A 263 -14.19 1.15 -8.06
N GLY A 264 -13.14 1.86 -7.64
CA GLY A 264 -12.92 3.28 -7.97
C GLY A 264 -13.83 4.27 -7.23
N LYS A 265 -14.64 3.80 -6.28
CA LYS A 265 -15.54 4.63 -5.46
C LYS A 265 -14.91 4.96 -4.11
N PHE A 266 -15.44 5.97 -3.44
CA PHE A 266 -15.22 6.20 -2.02
C PHE A 266 -16.22 5.36 -1.24
N VAL A 267 -15.81 4.87 -0.07
CA VAL A 267 -16.68 4.25 0.93
C VAL A 267 -16.67 5.14 2.16
N GLU A 268 -17.85 5.47 2.69
CA GLU A 268 -17.97 6.26 3.91
C GLU A 268 -18.77 5.48 4.96
N PHE A 269 -18.17 5.27 6.13
CA PHE A 269 -18.77 4.45 7.19
C PHE A 269 -19.63 5.30 8.12
N PHE A 270 -20.83 4.82 8.45
CA PHE A 270 -21.77 5.51 9.32
C PHE A 270 -22.69 4.53 10.08
N GLY A 271 -23.60 5.05 10.90
CA GLY A 271 -24.59 4.26 11.64
C GLY A 271 -24.18 3.91 13.09
N PRO A 272 -25.10 3.31 13.86
CA PRO A 272 -24.94 3.11 15.31
C PRO A 272 -23.81 2.14 15.69
N GLY A 273 -23.41 1.24 14.78
CA GLY A 273 -22.29 0.32 15.02
C GLY A 273 -20.92 1.02 15.10
N MET A 274 -20.81 2.28 14.65
CA MET A 274 -19.55 3.02 14.62
C MET A 274 -18.97 3.33 16.00
N SER A 275 -19.83 3.51 17.01
CA SER A 275 -19.40 3.76 18.39
C SER A 275 -18.76 2.52 19.06
N GLN A 276 -19.00 1.32 18.52
CA GLN A 276 -18.43 0.06 19.03
C GLN A 276 -17.02 -0.23 18.48
N LEU A 277 -16.61 0.47 17.42
CA LEU A 277 -15.31 0.30 16.77
C LEU A 277 -14.29 1.28 17.32
N SER A 278 -13.19 0.74 17.85
CA SER A 278 -12.04 1.54 18.27
C SER A 278 -11.33 2.16 17.07
N VAL A 279 -10.49 3.17 17.28
CA VAL A 279 -9.63 3.74 16.21
C VAL A 279 -8.76 2.65 15.54
N PRO A 280 -8.11 1.73 16.27
CA PRO A 280 -7.43 0.58 15.67
C PRO A 280 -8.33 -0.28 14.76
N ASP A 281 -9.60 -0.52 15.13
CA ASP A 281 -10.54 -1.24 14.27
C ASP A 281 -10.79 -0.47 12.97
N ARG A 282 -11.11 0.83 13.07
CA ARG A 282 -11.40 1.71 11.92
C ARG A 282 -10.21 1.81 10.96
N THR A 283 -9.02 2.05 11.49
CA THR A 283 -7.77 2.13 10.71
C THR A 283 -7.44 0.80 10.06
N THR A 284 -7.73 -0.34 10.70
CA THR A 284 -7.58 -1.67 10.07
C THR A 284 -8.54 -1.86 8.89
N ILE A 285 -9.80 -1.43 9.02
CA ILE A 285 -10.78 -1.49 7.91
C ILE A 285 -10.33 -0.59 6.76
N ALA A 286 -9.90 0.64 7.07
CA ALA A 286 -9.44 1.62 6.09
C ALA A 286 -8.11 1.24 5.41
N ASN A 287 -7.24 0.53 6.13
CA ASN A 287 -6.00 -0.03 5.58
C ASN A 287 -6.32 -0.99 4.42
N MET A 288 -7.32 -1.84 4.57
CA MET A 288 -7.70 -2.84 3.55
C MET A 288 -8.43 -2.27 2.32
N CYS A 289 -8.47 -0.94 2.16
CA CYS A 289 -9.12 -0.25 1.04
C CYS A 289 -8.67 -0.75 -0.35
N PRO A 290 -7.36 -0.94 -0.61
CA PRO A 290 -6.89 -1.52 -1.87
C PRO A 290 -7.44 -2.94 -2.12
N GLU A 291 -7.64 -3.75 -1.09
CA GLU A 291 -8.07 -5.15 -1.22
C GLU A 291 -9.54 -5.31 -1.64
N TYR A 292 -10.39 -4.32 -1.36
CA TYR A 292 -11.77 -4.25 -1.87
C TYR A 292 -11.95 -3.24 -3.03
N ASN A 293 -10.86 -2.73 -3.59
CA ASN A 293 -10.78 -1.85 -4.77
C ASN A 293 -11.45 -0.48 -4.63
N ALA A 294 -11.72 0.00 -3.41
CA ALA A 294 -12.09 1.40 -3.24
C ALA A 294 -10.87 2.32 -3.32
N THR A 295 -11.11 3.58 -3.64
CA THR A 295 -10.07 4.61 -3.60
C THR A 295 -9.85 5.09 -2.16
N VAL A 296 -10.93 5.23 -1.40
CA VAL A 296 -10.94 5.73 -0.01
C VAL A 296 -11.96 4.94 0.81
N SER A 297 -11.65 4.73 2.09
CA SER A 297 -12.53 4.14 3.10
C SER A 297 -12.58 5.06 4.33
N PHE A 298 -13.49 6.02 4.31
CA PHE A 298 -13.55 7.16 5.22
C PHE A 298 -14.36 6.89 6.50
N PHE A 299 -13.75 7.17 7.65
CA PHE A 299 -14.40 7.15 8.96
C PHE A 299 -14.40 8.58 9.51
N PRO A 300 -15.54 9.29 9.52
CA PRO A 300 -15.61 10.65 10.02
C PRO A 300 -15.08 10.82 11.46
N VAL A 301 -14.51 11.99 11.74
CA VAL A 301 -14.06 12.35 13.09
C VAL A 301 -15.25 12.43 14.03
N ASP A 302 -15.14 11.77 15.18
CA ASP A 302 -16.15 11.67 16.22
C ASP A 302 -15.52 11.69 17.63
N HIS A 303 -16.34 11.49 18.66
CA HIS A 303 -15.88 11.43 20.05
C HIS A 303 -14.87 10.29 20.32
N VAL A 304 -14.98 9.15 19.63
CA VAL A 304 -14.00 8.04 19.75
C VAL A 304 -12.63 8.48 19.23
N THR A 305 -12.61 9.23 18.13
CA THR A 305 -11.39 9.80 17.55
C THR A 305 -10.76 10.83 18.49
N LEU A 306 -11.55 11.74 19.08
CA LEU A 306 -11.03 12.70 20.06
C LEU A 306 -10.49 12.00 21.33
N LYS A 307 -11.19 10.98 21.83
CA LYS A 307 -10.72 10.19 22.98
C LYS A 307 -9.38 9.50 22.70
N HIS A 308 -9.19 8.99 21.49
CA HIS A 308 -7.91 8.43 21.06
C HIS A 308 -6.80 9.50 21.09
N PHE A 309 -7.05 10.69 20.54
CA PHE A 309 -6.04 11.76 20.54
C PHE A 309 -5.72 12.31 21.95
N LYS A 310 -6.68 12.28 22.87
CA LYS A 310 -6.47 12.61 24.29
C LYS A 310 -5.51 11.66 25.01
N GLN A 311 -5.55 10.37 24.65
CA GLN A 311 -4.69 9.33 25.25
C GLN A 311 -3.28 9.30 24.67
N THR A 312 -3.04 10.09 23.64
CA THR A 312 -1.81 10.06 22.86
C THR A 312 -0.98 11.31 23.11
N ASN A 313 -1.05 12.29 22.22
CA ASN A 313 -0.15 13.45 22.21
C ASN A 313 -0.86 14.80 22.11
N PHE A 314 -2.19 14.86 22.02
CA PHE A 314 -2.87 16.14 21.84
C PHE A 314 -3.20 16.75 23.19
N THR A 315 -2.89 18.04 23.35
CA THR A 315 -3.29 18.83 24.53
C THR A 315 -4.79 19.05 24.52
N GLU A 316 -5.39 19.29 25.70
CA GLU A 316 -6.83 19.63 25.80
C GLU A 316 -7.17 20.85 24.93
N GLU A 317 -6.31 21.88 24.93
CA GLU A 317 -6.46 23.06 24.06
C GLU A 317 -6.55 22.69 22.58
N LYS A 318 -5.73 21.73 22.12
CA LYS A 318 -5.77 21.26 20.73
C LYS A 318 -7.04 20.46 20.44
N LEU A 319 -7.52 19.63 21.39
CA LEU A 319 -8.76 18.86 21.24
C LEU A 319 -9.98 19.78 21.15
N GLU A 320 -10.06 20.79 22.00
CA GLU A 320 -11.10 21.81 21.97
C GLU A 320 -11.10 22.58 20.64
N LEU A 321 -9.90 22.95 20.15
CA LEU A 321 -9.73 23.59 18.84
C LEU A 321 -10.23 22.69 17.70
N LEU A 322 -9.83 21.41 17.70
CA LEU A 322 -10.24 20.42 16.69
C LEU A 322 -11.75 20.28 16.66
N GLU A 323 -12.37 20.06 17.83
CA GLU A 323 -13.80 19.88 17.94
C GLU A 323 -14.56 21.14 17.50
N ALA A 324 -14.11 22.32 17.94
CA ALA A 324 -14.72 23.60 17.57
C ALA A 324 -14.68 23.84 16.06
N TYR A 325 -13.51 23.63 15.43
CA TYR A 325 -13.35 23.76 13.98
C TYR A 325 -14.21 22.76 13.21
N LEU A 326 -14.07 21.46 13.51
CA LEU A 326 -14.76 20.41 12.78
C LEU A 326 -16.28 20.54 12.91
N LYS A 327 -16.81 21.00 14.05
CA LYS A 327 -18.23 21.36 14.19
C LYS A 327 -18.59 22.59 13.35
N ALA A 328 -17.77 23.64 13.38
CA ALA A 328 -18.01 24.86 12.61
C ALA A 328 -18.05 24.62 11.10
N VAL A 329 -17.29 23.66 10.58
CA VAL A 329 -17.35 23.26 9.15
C VAL A 329 -18.18 22.01 8.89
N LYS A 330 -18.92 21.48 9.87
CA LYS A 330 -19.73 20.24 9.74
C LYS A 330 -18.94 19.02 9.21
N LEU A 331 -17.72 18.83 9.71
CA LEU A 331 -16.89 17.63 9.51
C LEU A 331 -16.82 16.73 10.75
N PHE A 332 -17.41 17.16 11.87
CA PHE A 332 -17.56 16.35 13.08
C PHE A 332 -18.87 15.57 13.04
N ARG A 333 -18.83 14.25 13.26
CA ARG A 333 -20.00 13.37 13.20
C ARG A 333 -20.52 13.03 14.59
N SER A 334 -21.83 13.20 14.78
CA SER A 334 -22.57 12.57 15.87
C SER A 334 -23.37 11.38 15.32
N TYR A 335 -23.30 10.23 15.99
CA TYR A 335 -24.09 9.05 15.62
C TYR A 335 -25.40 8.93 16.42
N GLU A 336 -25.69 9.91 17.30
CA GLU A 336 -26.93 9.98 18.06
C GLU A 336 -28.08 10.57 17.24
N ASP A 337 -27.75 11.37 16.22
CA ASP A 337 -28.73 12.00 15.33
C ASP A 337 -28.81 11.28 13.98
N SER A 338 -29.82 10.41 13.85
CA SER A 338 -30.09 9.71 12.60
C SER A 338 -30.59 10.62 11.45
N SER A 339 -30.93 11.88 11.73
CA SER A 339 -31.34 12.83 10.67
C SER A 339 -30.18 13.25 9.77
N GLU A 340 -28.93 13.03 10.21
CA GLU A 340 -27.73 13.24 9.41
C GLU A 340 -27.33 12.01 8.58
N ASP A 341 -28.04 10.88 8.69
CA ASP A 341 -27.70 9.63 7.98
C ASP A 341 -27.99 9.75 6.48
N PRO A 342 -26.98 9.55 5.61
CA PRO A 342 -27.23 9.52 4.18
C PRO A 342 -27.85 8.17 3.76
N GLN A 343 -28.58 8.13 2.64
CA GLN A 343 -29.28 6.92 2.17
C GLN A 343 -28.35 5.99 1.38
N TYR A 344 -27.85 4.92 1.99
CA TYR A 344 -26.92 3.97 1.34
C TYR A 344 -27.04 2.51 1.84
N SER A 345 -26.17 1.62 1.31
CA SER A 345 -26.09 0.19 1.64
C SER A 345 -25.81 -0.09 3.12
N GLU A 346 -26.44 -1.14 3.65
CA GLU A 346 -26.39 -1.54 5.06
C GLU A 346 -25.59 -2.84 5.28
N ILE A 347 -24.69 -2.85 6.27
CA ILE A 347 -23.95 -4.02 6.76
C ILE A 347 -24.31 -4.29 8.22
N ASN A 348 -24.85 -5.47 8.49
CA ASN A 348 -25.15 -5.94 9.83
C ASN A 348 -23.93 -6.63 10.46
N LEU A 349 -23.34 -6.00 11.49
CA LEU A 349 -22.21 -6.52 12.26
C LEU A 349 -22.52 -7.84 12.96
N SER A 350 -23.78 -8.12 13.30
CA SER A 350 -24.16 -9.39 13.94
C SER A 350 -24.08 -10.59 13.00
N SER A 351 -23.99 -10.36 11.69
CA SER A 351 -23.69 -11.41 10.71
C SER A 351 -22.20 -11.77 10.62
N MET A 352 -21.33 -10.99 11.28
CA MET A 352 -19.89 -11.21 11.29
C MET A 352 -19.55 -12.30 12.33
N VAL A 353 -19.25 -13.49 11.83
CA VAL A 353 -18.80 -14.63 12.65
C VAL A 353 -17.28 -14.84 12.49
N PRO A 354 -16.61 -15.45 13.47
CA PRO A 354 -15.20 -15.80 13.34
C PRO A 354 -14.97 -16.78 12.19
N HIS A 355 -13.94 -16.54 11.38
CA HIS A 355 -13.58 -17.44 10.28
C HIS A 355 -12.11 -17.86 10.34
N VAL A 356 -11.86 -19.08 9.87
CA VAL A 356 -10.54 -19.49 9.37
C VAL A 356 -10.58 -19.60 7.85
N SER A 357 -9.43 -19.60 7.18
CA SER A 357 -9.34 -19.83 5.73
C SER A 357 -8.39 -20.97 5.43
N GLY A 358 -8.85 -22.02 4.75
CA GLY A 358 -8.10 -23.23 4.50
C GLY A 358 -8.95 -24.38 3.94
N PRO A 359 -8.37 -25.57 3.71
CA PRO A 359 -7.01 -25.96 4.11
C PRO A 359 -5.90 -25.61 3.11
N LYS A 360 -6.21 -25.11 1.90
CA LYS A 360 -5.21 -24.93 0.82
C LYS A 360 -5.20 -23.56 0.16
N ARG A 361 -6.25 -22.73 0.30
CA ARG A 361 -6.33 -21.41 -0.34
C ARG A 361 -6.89 -20.31 0.58
N PRO A 362 -6.35 -19.07 0.51
CA PRO A 362 -6.81 -17.93 1.30
C PRO A 362 -8.30 -17.57 1.16
N GLN A 363 -8.92 -17.88 0.03
CA GLN A 363 -10.33 -17.61 -0.23
C GLN A 363 -11.29 -18.66 0.35
N ASP A 364 -10.78 -19.80 0.82
CA ASP A 364 -11.59 -20.92 1.30
C ASP A 364 -12.01 -20.70 2.76
N ARG A 365 -12.95 -19.79 2.99
CA ARG A 365 -13.41 -19.44 4.33
C ARG A 365 -14.28 -20.54 4.96
N VAL A 366 -14.04 -20.77 6.24
CA VAL A 366 -14.78 -21.72 7.09
C VAL A 366 -15.11 -20.99 8.39
N ALA A 367 -16.38 -20.98 8.78
CA ALA A 367 -16.77 -20.45 10.09
C ALA A 367 -16.14 -21.31 11.19
N VAL A 368 -15.65 -20.69 12.26
CA VAL A 368 -15.01 -21.43 13.37
C VAL A 368 -15.95 -22.48 13.98
N SER A 369 -17.25 -22.18 14.03
CA SER A 369 -18.29 -23.11 14.49
C SER A 369 -18.52 -24.34 13.60
N SER A 370 -18.03 -24.31 12.35
CA SER A 370 -18.17 -25.39 11.36
C SER A 370 -16.83 -26.03 10.99
N MET A 371 -15.77 -25.72 11.73
CA MET A 371 -14.41 -26.09 11.32
C MET A 371 -14.16 -27.60 11.43
N LYS A 372 -14.65 -28.21 12.52
CA LYS A 372 -14.60 -29.67 12.70
C LYS A 372 -15.31 -30.40 11.56
N GLU A 373 -16.51 -29.97 11.21
CA GLU A 373 -17.32 -30.57 10.14
C GLU A 373 -16.69 -30.37 8.76
N ASP A 374 -16.17 -29.18 8.45
CA ASP A 374 -15.48 -28.89 7.18
C ASP A 374 -14.20 -29.73 7.04
N PHE A 375 -13.39 -29.87 8.10
CA PHE A 375 -12.18 -30.69 8.06
C PHE A 375 -12.50 -32.18 7.87
N GLN A 376 -13.48 -32.72 8.60
CA GLN A 376 -13.94 -34.10 8.43
C GLN A 376 -14.50 -34.36 7.02
N SER A 377 -15.20 -33.39 6.44
CA SER A 377 -15.62 -33.45 5.03
C SER A 377 -14.41 -33.47 4.10
N CYS A 378 -13.41 -32.61 4.33
CA CYS A 378 -12.18 -32.56 3.54
C CYS A 378 -11.39 -33.88 3.56
N LEU A 379 -11.46 -34.68 4.65
CA LEU A 379 -10.81 -36.00 4.66
C LEU A 379 -11.44 -36.95 3.62
N ASN A 380 -12.76 -36.91 3.45
CA ASN A 380 -13.49 -37.80 2.53
C ASN A 380 -13.41 -37.34 1.07
N GLU A 381 -13.43 -36.03 0.84
CA GLU A 381 -13.52 -35.44 -0.50
C GLU A 381 -12.33 -35.81 -1.41
N LYS A 382 -12.59 -35.85 -2.72
CA LYS A 382 -11.57 -36.16 -3.73
C LYS A 382 -10.42 -35.16 -3.65
N VAL A 383 -9.20 -35.63 -3.94
CA VAL A 383 -7.99 -34.79 -3.91
C VAL A 383 -8.22 -33.49 -4.70
N GLY A 384 -8.15 -32.37 -3.99
CA GLY A 384 -8.44 -31.05 -4.52
C GLY A 384 -8.13 -29.96 -3.50
N PHE A 385 -8.72 -28.78 -3.65
CA PHE A 385 -8.53 -27.67 -2.71
C PHE A 385 -9.19 -27.92 -1.34
N LYS A 386 -10.27 -28.70 -1.33
CA LYS A 386 -11.11 -29.04 -0.16
C LYS A 386 -11.20 -30.56 0.03
N GLY A 387 -10.19 -31.31 -0.38
CA GLY A 387 -10.22 -32.77 -0.31
C GLY A 387 -8.86 -33.43 -0.26
N PHE A 388 -8.74 -34.46 0.58
CA PHE A 388 -7.52 -35.24 0.84
C PHE A 388 -7.64 -36.72 0.46
N HIS A 389 -8.84 -37.22 0.21
CA HIS A 389 -9.14 -38.59 -0.20
C HIS A 389 -8.57 -39.67 0.75
N ILE A 390 -8.84 -39.53 2.05
CA ILE A 390 -8.52 -40.49 3.10
C ILE A 390 -9.70 -41.46 3.26
N SER A 391 -9.44 -42.77 3.19
CA SER A 391 -10.49 -43.79 3.35
C SER A 391 -11.08 -43.75 4.77
N LYS A 392 -12.35 -44.12 4.92
CA LYS A 392 -13.04 -44.05 6.23
C LYS A 392 -12.33 -44.86 7.31
N GLU A 393 -11.73 -45.99 6.95
CA GLU A 393 -11.00 -46.86 7.87
C GLU A 393 -9.72 -46.21 8.41
N LYS A 394 -9.14 -45.26 7.67
CA LYS A 394 -7.93 -44.54 8.07
C LYS A 394 -8.20 -43.21 8.77
N GLN A 395 -9.42 -42.70 8.75
CA GLN A 395 -9.74 -41.38 9.33
C GLN A 395 -9.56 -41.34 10.87
N GLU A 396 -9.65 -42.49 11.53
CA GLU A 396 -9.43 -42.66 12.98
C GLU A 396 -7.99 -43.08 13.33
N SER A 397 -7.04 -42.96 12.39
CA SER A 397 -5.64 -43.35 12.65
C SER A 397 -5.03 -42.52 13.78
N LEU A 398 -4.43 -43.22 14.74
CA LEU A 398 -3.64 -42.67 15.84
C LEU A 398 -2.23 -43.23 15.76
N VAL A 399 -1.23 -42.35 15.72
CA VAL A 399 0.19 -42.72 15.63
C VAL A 399 0.91 -42.25 16.89
N PRO A 400 1.38 -43.18 17.76
CA PRO A 400 2.19 -42.83 18.92
C PRO A 400 3.62 -42.45 18.50
N PHE A 401 4.23 -41.51 19.20
CA PHE A 401 5.61 -41.10 18.99
C PHE A 401 6.23 -40.54 20.28
N LEU A 402 7.57 -40.58 20.35
CA LEU A 402 8.32 -40.03 21.48
C LEU A 402 8.78 -38.59 21.21
N HIS A 403 8.58 -37.72 22.19
CA HIS A 403 9.10 -36.36 22.18
C HIS A 403 9.50 -35.93 23.59
N GLY A 404 10.75 -35.50 23.78
CA GLY A 404 11.24 -35.02 25.08
C GLY A 404 11.14 -36.07 26.21
N GLY A 405 11.19 -37.37 25.89
CA GLY A 405 11.07 -38.45 26.86
C GLY A 405 9.64 -38.80 27.29
N GLN A 406 8.62 -38.23 26.65
CA GLN A 406 7.21 -38.57 26.85
C GLN A 406 6.58 -39.07 25.55
N GLU A 407 5.57 -39.93 25.67
CA GLU A 407 4.80 -40.46 24.55
C GLU A 407 3.60 -39.56 24.24
N TYR A 408 3.41 -39.26 22.96
CA TYR A 408 2.32 -38.46 22.43
C TYR A 408 1.68 -39.16 21.25
N GLU A 409 0.47 -38.76 20.88
CA GLU A 409 -0.26 -39.31 19.73
C GLU A 409 -0.59 -38.22 18.71
N LEU A 410 -0.44 -38.55 17.43
CA LEU A 410 -0.94 -37.74 16.31
C LEU A 410 -2.11 -38.41 15.62
N ALA A 411 -3.06 -37.59 15.17
CA ALA A 411 -4.21 -37.98 14.38
C ALA A 411 -4.36 -37.06 13.16
N HIS A 412 -5.31 -37.37 12.27
CA HIS A 412 -5.76 -36.41 11.28
C HIS A 412 -6.28 -35.14 11.95
N GLY A 413 -5.79 -33.98 11.51
CA GLY A 413 -6.19 -32.70 12.09
C GLY A 413 -5.30 -32.22 13.24
N SER A 414 -4.32 -33.02 13.69
CA SER A 414 -3.37 -32.57 14.71
C SER A 414 -2.61 -31.31 14.25
N VAL A 415 -2.58 -30.31 15.12
CA VAL A 415 -1.84 -29.07 14.90
C VAL A 415 -0.38 -29.34 15.24
N VAL A 416 0.52 -29.14 14.27
CA VAL A 416 1.97 -29.34 14.45
C VAL A 416 2.76 -28.04 14.28
N ILE A 417 2.14 -27.02 13.67
CA ILE A 417 2.68 -25.66 13.55
C ILE A 417 1.59 -24.67 13.97
N ALA A 418 1.93 -23.75 14.87
CA ALA A 418 1.07 -22.65 15.27
C ALA A 418 1.86 -21.34 15.28
N ALA A 419 1.62 -20.46 14.32
CA ALA A 419 2.47 -19.29 14.10
C ALA A 419 1.67 -17.98 14.16
N VAL A 420 1.89 -17.19 15.21
CA VAL A 420 1.38 -15.82 15.31
C VAL A 420 2.35 -14.89 14.56
N ILE A 421 1.97 -14.51 13.35
CA ILE A 421 2.81 -13.83 12.35
C ILE A 421 2.04 -12.74 11.60
N SER A 422 2.76 -11.95 10.78
CA SER A 422 2.27 -11.08 9.69
C SER A 422 2.01 -9.61 10.01
N CYS A 423 2.41 -8.73 9.08
CA CYS A 423 2.07 -7.30 9.06
C CYS A 423 0.56 -7.02 8.90
N THR A 424 -0.23 -7.99 8.42
CA THR A 424 -1.68 -7.81 8.21
C THR A 424 -2.48 -7.82 9.53
N ASN A 425 -2.08 -8.66 10.49
CA ASN A 425 -2.77 -8.79 11.78
C ASN A 425 -2.02 -8.08 12.92
N ASN A 426 -0.69 -8.00 12.84
CA ASN A 426 0.14 -7.49 13.93
C ASN A 426 0.16 -5.94 14.02
N CYS A 427 -0.48 -5.22 13.10
CA CYS A 427 -0.66 -3.76 13.20
C CYS A 427 -1.89 -3.34 14.02
N ASN A 428 -2.75 -4.28 14.42
CA ASN A 428 -3.89 -4.00 15.29
C ASN A 428 -3.59 -4.50 16.72
N PRO A 429 -3.31 -3.59 17.68
CA PRO A 429 -2.99 -3.98 19.05
C PRO A 429 -4.09 -4.81 19.71
N SER A 430 -5.37 -4.49 19.44
CA SER A 430 -6.53 -5.22 19.98
C SER A 430 -6.44 -6.73 19.75
N VAL A 431 -6.12 -7.19 18.53
CA VAL A 431 -6.09 -8.63 18.22
C VAL A 431 -4.88 -9.33 18.85
N MET A 432 -3.73 -8.66 18.90
CA MET A 432 -2.54 -9.19 19.57
C MET A 432 -2.69 -9.23 21.09
N LEU A 433 -3.33 -8.22 21.67
CA LEU A 433 -3.70 -8.20 23.09
C LEU A 433 -4.73 -9.27 23.41
N THR A 434 -5.71 -9.50 22.55
CA THR A 434 -6.68 -10.59 22.69
C THR A 434 -5.95 -11.94 22.77
N ALA A 435 -4.95 -12.17 21.91
CA ALA A 435 -4.12 -13.38 21.95
C ALA A 435 -3.31 -13.49 23.24
N GLY A 436 -2.69 -12.39 23.69
CA GLY A 436 -1.92 -12.37 24.93
C GLY A 436 -2.77 -12.54 26.19
N LEU A 437 -3.95 -11.94 26.24
CA LEU A 437 -4.90 -12.08 27.35
C LEU A 437 -5.51 -13.48 27.39
N LEU A 438 -5.81 -14.07 26.23
CA LEU A 438 -6.20 -15.47 26.13
C LEU A 438 -5.09 -16.36 26.67
N ALA A 439 -3.83 -16.12 26.27
CA ALA A 439 -2.68 -16.87 26.78
C ALA A 439 -2.55 -16.75 28.31
N LYS A 440 -2.71 -15.53 28.84
CA LYS A 440 -2.70 -15.28 30.29
C LYS A 440 -3.78 -16.08 31.00
N LYS A 441 -5.04 -15.97 30.56
CA LYS A 441 -6.17 -16.70 31.18
C LYS A 441 -6.02 -18.22 31.05
N ALA A 442 -5.51 -18.71 29.91
CA ALA A 442 -5.25 -20.13 29.71
C ALA A 442 -4.17 -20.66 30.66
N VAL A 443 -3.06 -19.94 30.82
CA VAL A 443 -1.99 -20.30 31.75
C VAL A 443 -2.46 -20.24 33.21
N GLU A 444 -3.18 -19.18 33.59
CA GLU A 444 -3.76 -19.05 34.94
C GLU A 444 -4.80 -20.15 35.23
N ALA A 445 -5.48 -20.64 34.19
CA ALA A 445 -6.37 -21.80 34.26
C ALA A 445 -5.62 -23.15 34.25
N GLY A 446 -4.29 -23.17 34.13
CA GLY A 446 -3.47 -24.39 34.14
C GLY A 446 -3.40 -25.14 32.80
N LEU A 447 -3.72 -24.49 31.68
CA LEU A 447 -3.58 -25.05 30.34
C LEU A 447 -2.15 -24.89 29.81
N ILE A 448 -1.74 -25.85 28.97
CA ILE A 448 -0.42 -25.87 28.31
C ILE A 448 -0.59 -26.18 26.82
N VAL A 449 0.37 -25.74 26.00
CA VAL A 449 0.51 -26.21 24.62
C VAL A 449 1.39 -27.46 24.63
N LYS A 450 1.02 -28.48 23.86
CA LYS A 450 1.81 -29.71 23.75
C LYS A 450 3.21 -29.38 23.20
N PRO A 451 4.30 -29.86 23.82
CA PRO A 451 5.66 -29.35 23.54
C PRO A 451 6.20 -29.69 22.15
N TYR A 452 5.62 -30.68 21.47
CA TYR A 452 5.99 -31.04 20.10
C TYR A 452 5.43 -30.05 19.05
N ILE A 453 4.47 -29.20 19.41
CA ILE A 453 3.86 -28.22 18.50
C ILE A 453 4.85 -27.08 18.31
N ARG A 454 5.17 -26.78 17.05
CA ARG A 454 6.06 -25.67 16.72
C ARG A 454 5.31 -24.34 16.80
N THR A 455 5.35 -23.73 17.98
CA THR A 455 4.84 -22.38 18.21
C THR A 455 5.86 -21.30 17.83
N SER A 456 5.38 -20.14 17.39
CA SER A 456 6.25 -18.98 17.12
C SER A 456 5.47 -17.67 17.13
N LEU A 457 6.12 -16.62 17.62
CA LEU A 457 5.66 -15.23 17.51
C LEU A 457 6.66 -14.46 16.63
N ALA A 458 6.21 -14.01 15.45
CA ALA A 458 7.01 -13.15 14.57
C ALA A 458 6.28 -11.83 14.33
N PRO A 459 6.50 -10.82 15.19
CA PRO A 459 5.80 -9.55 15.09
C PRO A 459 6.19 -8.77 13.82
N GLY A 460 5.31 -7.87 13.38
CA GLY A 460 5.59 -6.99 12.25
C GLY A 460 6.61 -5.91 12.58
N SER A 461 6.65 -5.49 13.85
CA SER A 461 7.58 -4.50 14.39
C SER A 461 7.89 -4.75 15.87
N GLY A 462 8.96 -4.15 16.38
CA GLY A 462 9.36 -4.11 17.78
C GLY A 462 8.33 -3.45 18.68
N MET A 463 7.48 -2.58 18.13
CA MET A 463 6.38 -1.96 18.88
C MET A 463 5.37 -2.99 19.39
N VAL A 464 5.15 -4.07 18.64
CA VAL A 464 4.28 -5.17 19.08
C VAL A 464 4.84 -5.88 20.29
N THR A 465 6.13 -6.21 20.28
CA THR A 465 6.80 -6.79 21.45
C THR A 465 6.75 -5.82 22.63
N HIS A 466 6.98 -4.52 22.39
CA HIS A 466 6.92 -3.50 23.43
C HIS A 466 5.57 -3.50 24.14
N TYR A 467 4.44 -3.35 23.41
CA TYR A 467 3.15 -3.27 24.09
C TYR A 467 2.70 -4.60 24.71
N LEU A 468 3.04 -5.76 24.10
CA LEU A 468 2.76 -7.07 24.71
C LEU A 468 3.52 -7.26 26.04
N ASN A 469 4.74 -6.73 26.12
CA ASN A 469 5.53 -6.72 27.34
C ASN A 469 4.95 -5.75 28.38
N THR A 470 4.67 -4.50 27.99
CA THR A 470 4.15 -3.44 28.89
C THR A 470 2.75 -3.77 29.44
N SER A 471 1.90 -4.44 28.64
CA SER A 471 0.60 -4.96 29.09
C SER A 471 0.72 -6.17 30.02
N GLY A 472 1.90 -6.78 30.11
CA GLY A 472 2.19 -7.92 30.98
C GLY A 472 1.76 -9.27 30.41
N VAL A 473 1.44 -9.37 29.11
CA VAL A 473 0.94 -10.61 28.49
C VAL A 473 2.02 -11.41 27.76
N LEU A 474 3.14 -10.79 27.38
CA LEU A 474 4.24 -11.46 26.67
C LEU A 474 4.80 -12.69 27.42
N PRO A 475 5.02 -12.66 28.75
CA PRO A 475 5.51 -13.84 29.47
C PRO A 475 4.59 -15.06 29.36
N TYR A 476 3.27 -14.84 29.31
CA TYR A 476 2.28 -15.91 29.18
C TYR A 476 2.26 -16.49 27.76
N LEU A 477 2.49 -15.66 26.74
CA LEU A 477 2.72 -16.14 25.37
C LEU A 477 3.97 -17.01 25.29
N SER A 478 5.09 -16.57 25.88
CA SER A 478 6.33 -17.35 25.97
C SER A 478 6.12 -18.68 26.72
N GLN A 479 5.34 -18.70 27.81
CA GLN A 479 5.03 -19.93 28.55
C GLN A 479 4.24 -20.95 27.71
N LEU A 480 3.41 -20.48 26.76
CA LEU A 480 2.74 -21.34 25.77
C LEU A 480 3.62 -21.64 24.54
N GLY A 481 4.90 -21.23 24.55
CA GLY A 481 5.89 -21.46 23.50
C GLY A 481 5.91 -20.42 22.37
N PHE A 482 5.08 -19.37 22.43
CA PHE A 482 5.06 -18.29 21.45
C PHE A 482 6.19 -17.27 21.68
N GLU A 483 7.43 -17.74 21.53
CA GLU A 483 8.63 -16.91 21.65
C GLU A 483 8.80 -15.96 20.46
N VAL A 484 9.34 -14.77 20.72
CA VAL A 484 9.68 -13.80 19.67
C VAL A 484 10.89 -14.31 18.88
N ILE A 485 10.64 -14.82 17.68
CA ILE A 485 11.68 -15.41 16.81
C ILE A 485 12.34 -14.41 15.85
N GLY A 486 11.79 -13.19 15.76
CA GLY A 486 12.29 -12.10 14.92
C GLY A 486 11.15 -11.25 14.36
N TYR A 487 11.48 -10.13 13.72
CA TYR A 487 10.50 -9.24 13.10
C TYR A 487 10.50 -9.36 11.58
N GLY A 488 9.31 -9.38 10.98
CA GLY A 488 9.11 -9.48 9.53
C GLY A 488 8.35 -10.74 9.10
N CYS A 489 8.48 -11.11 7.82
CA CYS A 489 7.56 -12.08 7.22
C CYS A 489 7.70 -13.53 7.75
N ALA A 490 8.89 -13.98 8.19
CA ALA A 490 9.13 -15.30 8.80
C ALA A 490 8.31 -16.46 8.17
N THR A 491 7.54 -17.20 8.98
CA THR A 491 6.66 -18.30 8.57
C THR A 491 5.66 -17.92 7.46
N CYS A 492 5.32 -16.64 7.29
CA CYS A 492 4.36 -16.16 6.27
C CYS A 492 4.91 -16.36 4.85
N VAL A 493 6.23 -16.30 4.66
CA VAL A 493 6.90 -16.59 3.37
C VAL A 493 7.40 -18.03 3.25
N GLY A 494 7.10 -18.89 4.23
CA GLY A 494 7.59 -20.27 4.26
C GLY A 494 8.95 -20.45 4.92
N ASN A 495 9.47 -19.42 5.60
CA ASN A 495 10.67 -19.54 6.43
C ASN A 495 10.32 -20.15 7.79
N THR A 496 9.90 -21.41 7.78
CA THR A 496 9.55 -22.17 8.99
C THR A 496 10.74 -23.02 9.42
N ALA A 497 11.03 -23.02 10.72
CA ALA A 497 12.03 -23.94 11.28
C ALA A 497 11.56 -25.41 11.08
N PRO A 498 12.49 -26.36 10.87
CA PRO A 498 12.11 -27.76 10.69
C PRO A 498 11.36 -28.29 11.91
N LEU A 499 10.36 -29.15 11.66
CA LEU A 499 9.66 -29.89 12.71
C LEU A 499 10.60 -30.93 13.35
N PRO A 500 10.36 -31.33 14.61
CA PRO A 500 11.06 -32.47 15.19
C PRO A 500 10.97 -33.70 14.27
N GLU A 501 12.07 -34.44 14.16
CA GLU A 501 12.17 -35.59 13.27
C GLU A 501 11.11 -36.65 13.61
N THR A 502 10.93 -36.94 14.90
CA THR A 502 9.92 -37.89 15.39
C THR A 502 8.48 -37.51 15.04
N VAL A 503 8.16 -36.21 15.01
CA VAL A 503 6.86 -35.70 14.56
C VAL A 503 6.70 -35.91 13.05
N SER A 504 7.74 -35.59 12.29
CA SER A 504 7.72 -35.73 10.83
C SER A 504 7.63 -37.19 10.38
N GLU A 505 8.28 -38.10 11.11
CA GLU A 505 8.20 -39.56 10.92
C GLU A 505 6.79 -40.07 11.22
N ALA A 506 6.23 -39.74 12.39
CA ALA A 506 4.88 -40.14 12.77
C ALA A 506 3.80 -39.69 11.76
N ILE A 507 3.93 -38.47 11.21
CA ILE A 507 3.04 -37.98 10.16
C ILE A 507 3.15 -38.83 8.89
N LYS A 508 4.38 -39.19 8.47
CA LYS A 508 4.62 -39.97 7.25
C LYS A 508 4.18 -41.43 7.42
N GLU A 509 4.49 -42.04 8.56
CA GLU A 509 4.13 -43.43 8.87
C GLU A 509 2.62 -43.63 8.92
N GLY A 510 1.88 -42.69 9.51
CA GLY A 510 0.42 -42.73 9.54
C GLY A 510 -0.30 -42.20 8.31
N ASP A 511 0.42 -41.67 7.30
CA ASP A 511 -0.17 -40.91 6.18
C ASP A 511 -1.15 -39.82 6.69
N LEU A 512 -0.78 -39.15 7.78
CA LEU A 512 -1.66 -38.22 8.47
C LEU A 512 -1.80 -36.90 7.72
N VAL A 513 -2.98 -36.31 7.81
CA VAL A 513 -3.23 -34.93 7.37
C VAL A 513 -2.94 -34.01 8.55
N ALA A 514 -1.65 -33.69 8.73
CA ALA A 514 -1.20 -32.76 9.76
C ALA A 514 -1.50 -31.30 9.38
N CYS A 515 -1.77 -30.48 10.40
CA CYS A 515 -2.26 -29.12 10.24
C CYS A 515 -1.26 -28.05 10.71
N GLY A 516 -1.15 -26.99 9.93
CA GLY A 516 -0.53 -25.72 10.34
C GLY A 516 -1.58 -24.62 10.50
N VAL A 517 -1.53 -23.86 11.59
CA VAL A 517 -2.41 -22.71 11.81
C VAL A 517 -1.57 -21.45 11.97
N LEU A 518 -1.88 -20.40 11.21
CA LEU A 518 -1.07 -19.17 11.24
C LEU A 518 -1.90 -17.91 11.02
N SER A 519 -1.43 -16.78 11.54
CA SER A 519 -2.08 -15.47 11.31
C SER A 519 -1.55 -14.71 10.08
N GLY A 520 -1.12 -15.44 9.05
CA GLY A 520 -0.65 -14.89 7.78
C GLY A 520 -1.76 -14.56 6.77
N ASN A 521 -1.35 -14.21 5.54
CA ASN A 521 -2.26 -13.91 4.43
C ASN A 521 -2.21 -14.93 3.27
N ARG A 522 -1.26 -15.87 3.29
CA ARG A 522 -1.06 -16.91 2.26
C ARG A 522 -0.64 -18.23 2.89
N HIS A 523 -1.16 -19.35 2.38
CA HIS A 523 -0.95 -20.68 3.00
C HIS A 523 -1.06 -21.86 2.00
N PHE A 524 -0.51 -21.71 0.78
CA PHE A 524 -0.55 -22.80 -0.20
C PHE A 524 0.08 -24.11 0.35
N GLU A 525 -0.41 -25.26 -0.11
CA GLU A 525 0.12 -26.58 0.24
C GLU A 525 1.64 -26.64 0.01
N GLY A 526 2.38 -27.23 0.96
CA GLY A 526 3.85 -27.30 0.93
C GLY A 526 4.59 -25.99 1.27
N ARG A 527 3.89 -24.89 1.58
CA ARG A 527 4.53 -23.61 1.91
C ARG A 527 5.21 -23.58 3.29
N LEU A 528 4.66 -24.29 4.28
CA LEU A 528 5.21 -24.31 5.63
C LEU A 528 6.31 -25.37 5.77
N CYS A 529 5.98 -26.61 5.45
CA CYS A 529 6.89 -27.74 5.30
C CYS A 529 6.20 -28.86 4.52
N ASP A 530 6.97 -29.80 3.98
CA ASP A 530 6.49 -30.85 3.09
C ASP A 530 5.49 -31.83 3.75
N CYS A 531 5.57 -32.03 5.06
CA CYS A 531 4.69 -32.94 5.80
C CYS A 531 3.36 -32.31 6.26
N VAL A 532 3.16 -30.99 6.09
CA VAL A 532 1.90 -30.31 6.45
C VAL A 532 1.04 -30.10 5.21
N ARG A 533 -0.03 -30.91 5.12
CA ARG A 533 -0.96 -30.95 3.98
C ARG A 533 -2.13 -29.98 4.11
N ALA A 534 -2.48 -29.60 5.34
CA ALA A 534 -3.57 -28.67 5.63
C ALA A 534 -3.04 -27.44 6.35
N ASN A 535 -3.34 -26.25 5.83
CA ASN A 535 -2.95 -24.98 6.43
C ASN A 535 -4.16 -24.08 6.59
N TYR A 536 -4.29 -23.43 7.75
CA TYR A 536 -5.38 -22.54 8.06
C TYR A 536 -4.87 -21.15 8.46
N LEU A 537 -5.42 -20.12 7.82
CA LEU A 537 -5.29 -18.74 8.29
C LEU A 537 -6.32 -18.49 9.38
N ALA A 538 -5.88 -17.98 10.51
CA ALA A 538 -6.75 -17.64 11.64
C ALA A 538 -6.28 -16.34 12.31
N SER A 539 -7.14 -15.69 13.10
CA SER A 539 -6.71 -14.56 13.92
C SER A 539 -5.68 -15.01 14.98
N PRO A 540 -4.74 -14.15 15.40
CA PRO A 540 -3.81 -14.44 16.49
C PRO A 540 -4.39 -15.18 17.71
N PRO A 541 -5.54 -14.79 18.32
CA PRO A 541 -6.10 -15.54 19.44
C PRO A 541 -6.59 -16.93 19.05
N LEU A 542 -7.11 -17.13 17.84
CA LEU A 542 -7.48 -18.45 17.35
C LEU A 542 -6.24 -19.33 17.09
N VAL A 543 -5.12 -18.78 16.64
CA VAL A 543 -3.85 -19.53 16.54
C VAL A 543 -3.44 -20.07 17.91
N VAL A 544 -3.52 -19.23 18.96
CA VAL A 544 -3.24 -19.65 20.34
C VAL A 544 -4.25 -20.71 20.81
N ALA A 545 -5.55 -20.53 20.54
CA ALA A 545 -6.57 -21.51 20.89
C ALA A 545 -6.35 -22.87 20.22
N TYR A 546 -6.06 -22.91 18.91
CA TYR A 546 -5.76 -24.16 18.20
C TYR A 546 -4.44 -24.80 18.65
N ALA A 547 -3.46 -24.01 19.08
CA ALA A 547 -2.23 -24.54 19.68
C ALA A 547 -2.51 -25.25 21.01
N ILE A 548 -3.35 -24.66 21.87
CA ILE A 548 -3.74 -25.25 23.16
C ILE A 548 -4.57 -26.53 22.93
N ALA A 549 -5.57 -26.47 22.04
CA ALA A 549 -6.37 -27.64 21.67
C ALA A 549 -5.52 -28.76 21.05
N GLY A 550 -4.46 -28.40 20.32
CA GLY A 550 -3.58 -29.32 19.60
C GLY A 550 -4.24 -30.00 18.40
N THR A 551 -5.46 -29.60 18.03
CA THR A 551 -6.20 -30.14 16.89
C THR A 551 -7.08 -29.08 16.25
N VAL A 552 -7.20 -29.18 14.94
CA VAL A 552 -8.10 -28.44 14.08
C VAL A 552 -9.52 -29.08 14.14
N SER A 553 -9.63 -30.35 14.49
CA SER A 553 -10.92 -31.07 14.55
C SER A 553 -11.67 -30.89 15.88
N ILE A 554 -11.86 -29.63 16.33
CA ILE A 554 -12.53 -29.26 17.58
C ILE A 554 -13.73 -28.34 17.34
N ASN A 555 -14.82 -28.56 18.08
CA ASN A 555 -15.92 -27.61 18.21
C ASN A 555 -15.82 -26.86 19.55
N PHE A 556 -15.32 -25.62 19.52
CA PHE A 556 -15.07 -24.82 20.74
C PHE A 556 -16.33 -24.49 21.58
N GLU A 557 -17.53 -24.64 21.03
CA GLU A 557 -18.78 -24.43 21.79
C GLU A 557 -19.16 -25.65 22.63
N LYS A 558 -18.77 -26.86 22.17
CA LYS A 558 -19.22 -28.14 22.71
C LYS A 558 -18.12 -28.94 23.40
N GLU A 559 -16.86 -28.68 23.06
CA GLU A 559 -15.70 -29.43 23.53
C GLU A 559 -14.77 -28.50 24.33
N PRO A 560 -14.17 -29.00 25.44
CA PRO A 560 -13.22 -28.22 26.21
C PRO A 560 -11.96 -27.92 25.39
N LEU A 561 -11.40 -26.73 25.59
CA LEU A 561 -10.13 -26.31 25.02
C LEU A 561 -8.98 -27.17 25.58
N GLY A 562 -9.09 -27.57 26.84
CA GLY A 562 -8.21 -28.51 27.50
C GLY A 562 -8.72 -28.87 28.89
N VAL A 563 -8.02 -29.81 29.52
CA VAL A 563 -8.31 -30.29 30.89
C VAL A 563 -7.11 -29.96 31.78
N THR A 564 -7.37 -29.38 32.95
CA THR A 564 -6.31 -29.02 33.90
C THR A 564 -5.72 -30.26 34.58
N SER A 565 -4.59 -30.10 35.28
CA SER A 565 -4.01 -31.17 36.11
C SER A 565 -4.94 -31.66 37.22
N GLU A 566 -5.94 -30.87 37.60
CA GLU A 566 -6.96 -31.19 38.60
C GLU A 566 -8.22 -31.85 37.99
N GLY A 567 -8.23 -32.08 36.67
CA GLY A 567 -9.36 -32.68 35.95
C GLY A 567 -10.49 -31.73 35.60
N LYS A 568 -10.30 -30.41 35.74
CA LYS A 568 -11.31 -29.41 35.38
C LYS A 568 -11.31 -29.18 33.87
N GLU A 569 -12.48 -29.28 33.24
CA GLU A 569 -12.68 -28.88 31.85
C GLU A 569 -12.68 -27.35 31.74
N VAL A 570 -11.88 -26.81 30.81
CA VAL A 570 -11.83 -25.38 30.51
C VAL A 570 -12.26 -25.18 29.06
N TYR A 571 -13.31 -24.40 28.83
CA TYR A 571 -13.83 -24.11 27.50
C TYR A 571 -13.20 -22.82 26.94
N LEU A 572 -13.25 -22.64 25.62
CA LEU A 572 -12.72 -21.41 24.99
C LEU A 572 -13.37 -20.15 25.57
N ARG A 573 -14.68 -20.18 25.80
CA ARG A 573 -15.44 -19.08 26.41
C ARG A 573 -14.97 -18.67 27.82
N ASP A 574 -14.33 -19.58 28.55
CA ASP A 574 -13.88 -19.32 29.92
C ASP A 574 -12.56 -18.51 29.93
N VAL A 575 -11.76 -18.61 28.86
CA VAL A 575 -10.46 -17.97 28.72
C VAL A 575 -10.44 -16.88 27.64
N TRP A 576 -11.52 -16.73 26.87
CA TRP A 576 -11.64 -15.67 25.86
C TRP A 576 -11.86 -14.30 26.55
N PRO A 577 -11.00 -13.29 26.31
CA PRO A 577 -11.17 -11.98 26.90
C PRO A 577 -12.35 -11.24 26.26
N THR A 578 -13.05 -10.40 27.03
CA THR A 578 -14.15 -9.59 26.46
C THR A 578 -13.57 -8.40 25.67
N ARG A 579 -14.36 -7.84 24.75
CA ARG A 579 -13.91 -6.66 23.98
C ARG A 579 -13.62 -5.47 24.88
N GLU A 580 -14.42 -5.28 25.93
CA GLU A 580 -14.25 -4.20 26.91
C GLU A 580 -12.94 -4.36 27.69
N GLU A 581 -12.59 -5.59 28.09
CA GLU A 581 -11.32 -5.90 28.77
C GLU A 581 -10.12 -5.58 27.87
N VAL A 582 -10.19 -5.99 26.59
CA VAL A 582 -9.14 -5.69 25.60
C VAL A 582 -9.02 -4.19 25.37
N GLN A 583 -10.15 -3.49 25.14
CA GLN A 583 -10.18 -2.06 24.87
C GLN A 583 -9.67 -1.23 26.05
N GLN A 584 -9.99 -1.62 27.30
CA GLN A 584 -9.51 -0.91 28.48
C GLN A 584 -7.99 -1.02 28.61
N ILE A 585 -7.41 -2.22 28.44
CA ILE A 585 -5.96 -2.43 28.49
C ILE A 585 -5.26 -1.72 27.33
N GLU A 586 -5.86 -1.78 26.14
CA GLU A 586 -5.38 -1.08 24.95
C GLU A 586 -5.29 0.43 25.21
N GLN A 587 -6.37 1.02 25.74
CA GLN A 587 -6.48 2.44 26.04
C GLN A 587 -5.55 2.90 27.17
N ASP A 588 -5.51 2.16 28.28
CA ASP A 588 -4.82 2.60 29.50
C ASP A 588 -3.31 2.36 29.44
N LYS A 589 -2.89 1.24 28.85
CA LYS A 589 -1.49 0.78 28.92
C LYS A 589 -0.78 0.81 27.57
N VAL A 590 -1.47 0.46 26.49
CA VAL A 590 -0.82 0.23 25.20
C VAL A 590 -0.68 1.51 24.40
N ILE A 591 -1.76 2.25 24.19
CA ILE A 591 -1.72 3.48 23.38
C ILE A 591 -0.72 4.48 23.99
N SER A 592 -0.82 4.77 25.28
CA SER A 592 0.12 5.70 25.93
C SER A 592 1.59 5.22 25.88
N SER A 593 1.84 3.92 26.05
CA SER A 593 3.22 3.38 26.01
C SER A 593 3.82 3.41 24.61
N ILE A 594 3.02 3.09 23.57
CA ILE A 594 3.45 3.19 22.17
C ILE A 594 3.93 4.61 21.85
N PHE A 595 3.12 5.61 22.19
CA PHE A 595 3.44 7.01 21.89
C PHE A 595 4.62 7.53 22.71
N THR A 596 4.74 7.10 23.97
CA THR A 596 5.88 7.41 24.84
C THR A 596 7.17 6.82 24.31
N GLU A 597 7.16 5.55 23.91
CA GLU A 597 8.32 4.84 23.33
C GLU A 597 8.73 5.45 22.00
N LEU A 598 7.79 5.73 21.09
CA LEU A 598 8.08 6.40 19.82
C LEU A 598 8.72 7.78 20.04
N ARG A 599 8.21 8.55 21.01
CA ARG A 599 8.80 9.83 21.40
C ARG A 599 10.21 9.65 21.94
N ALA A 600 10.41 8.71 22.86
CA ALA A 600 11.72 8.40 23.44
C ALA A 600 12.73 7.96 22.37
N ARG A 601 12.34 7.13 21.40
CA ARG A 601 13.19 6.73 20.26
C ARG A 601 13.59 7.92 19.41
N ARG A 602 12.66 8.84 19.16
CA ARG A 602 12.93 10.06 18.40
C ARG A 602 13.85 11.02 19.16
N GLU A 603 13.61 11.23 20.45
CA GLU A 603 14.43 12.09 21.32
C GLU A 603 15.84 11.54 21.52
N LYS A 604 15.96 10.22 21.75
CA LYS A 604 17.26 9.52 21.81
C LYS A 604 18.00 9.63 20.48
N GLY A 605 17.26 9.63 19.37
CA GLY A 605 17.78 9.65 18.02
C GLY A 605 18.49 8.36 17.64
N ASN A 606 18.71 8.16 16.35
CA ASN A 606 19.50 7.05 15.85
C ASN A 606 20.99 7.49 15.78
N THR A 607 21.86 6.86 16.56
CA THR A 607 23.28 7.25 16.65
C THR A 607 24.00 7.13 15.31
N PHE A 608 23.70 6.09 14.53
CA PHE A 608 24.21 5.94 13.18
C PHE A 608 23.73 7.09 12.29
N TRP A 609 22.43 7.38 12.28
CA TRP A 609 21.87 8.52 11.53
C TRP A 609 22.49 9.85 11.94
N ASN A 610 22.66 10.11 13.23
CA ASN A 610 23.22 11.34 13.75
C ASN A 610 24.69 11.51 13.34
N ASN A 611 25.48 10.43 13.37
CA ASN A 611 26.90 10.42 13.01
C ASN A 611 27.18 10.33 11.50
N LEU A 612 26.16 10.08 10.69
CA LEU A 612 26.31 9.91 9.25
C LEU A 612 26.63 11.25 8.58
N GLU A 613 27.81 11.35 7.99
CA GLU A 613 28.24 12.58 7.30
C GLU A 613 27.36 12.84 6.08
N CYS A 614 26.91 14.10 5.94
CA CYS A 614 26.17 14.55 4.77
C CYS A 614 26.66 15.95 4.34
N PRO A 615 26.68 16.26 3.03
CA PRO A 615 27.01 17.60 2.53
C PRO A 615 26.04 18.68 3.02
N GLU A 616 26.49 19.94 3.07
CA GLU A 616 25.65 21.12 3.37
C GLU A 616 25.26 21.91 2.10
N SER A 617 25.65 21.44 0.91
CA SER A 617 25.39 22.12 -0.34
C SER A 617 23.90 22.11 -0.70
N VAL A 618 23.41 23.21 -1.30
CA VAL A 618 22.02 23.31 -1.80
C VAL A 618 21.78 22.36 -2.97
N VAL A 619 22.81 22.17 -3.80
CA VAL A 619 22.83 21.23 -4.92
C VAL A 619 23.56 19.95 -4.49
N PHE A 620 23.04 18.78 -4.87
CA PHE A 620 23.61 17.50 -4.44
C PHE A 620 24.95 17.22 -5.14
N PRO A 621 26.03 16.88 -4.42
CA PRO A 621 27.32 16.57 -5.02
C PRO A 621 27.33 15.12 -5.53
N TRP A 622 26.86 14.90 -6.75
CA TRP A 622 26.80 13.57 -7.36
C TRP A 622 28.15 12.85 -7.39
N ASP A 623 28.24 11.67 -6.78
CA ASP A 623 29.43 10.81 -6.87
C ASP A 623 29.37 9.95 -8.15
N PRO A 624 30.29 10.11 -9.11
CA PRO A 624 30.32 9.28 -10.32
C PRO A 624 30.60 7.80 -10.05
N LYS A 625 31.15 7.44 -8.89
CA LYS A 625 31.38 6.06 -8.44
C LYS A 625 30.13 5.43 -7.83
N SER A 626 29.13 6.23 -7.48
CA SER A 626 27.89 5.75 -6.90
C SER A 626 27.22 4.68 -7.77
N THR A 627 26.72 3.65 -7.09
CA THR A 627 25.83 2.65 -7.69
C THR A 627 24.40 2.74 -7.15
N TYR A 628 24.08 3.70 -6.28
CA TYR A 628 22.75 3.89 -5.72
C TYR A 628 22.08 5.21 -6.13
N ILE A 629 22.83 6.31 -6.14
CA ILE A 629 22.33 7.68 -6.36
C ILE A 629 23.05 8.29 -7.57
N ARG A 630 22.32 8.53 -8.66
CA ARG A 630 22.88 9.13 -9.88
C ARG A 630 21.95 10.21 -10.42
N SER A 631 22.55 11.24 -11.03
CA SER A 631 21.81 12.30 -11.69
C SER A 631 21.12 11.72 -12.93
N PRO A 632 19.77 11.68 -12.98
CA PRO A 632 19.03 11.19 -14.13
C PRO A 632 19.10 12.17 -15.30
N SER A 633 18.99 11.66 -16.53
CA SER A 633 19.06 12.47 -17.75
C SER A 633 17.76 13.21 -18.11
N PHE A 634 16.77 13.26 -17.21
CA PHE A 634 15.44 13.83 -17.49
C PHE A 634 15.48 15.28 -17.97
N PHE A 635 16.48 16.07 -17.53
CA PHE A 635 16.62 17.49 -17.83
C PHE A 635 17.73 17.86 -18.83
N ASN A 636 18.45 16.88 -19.42
CA ASN A 636 19.63 17.15 -20.28
C ASN A 636 19.35 17.99 -21.55
N LYS A 637 18.08 18.22 -21.89
CA LYS A 637 17.63 19.06 -23.02
C LYS A 637 16.54 20.05 -22.60
N LEU A 638 16.50 20.42 -21.32
CA LEU A 638 15.58 21.46 -20.86
C LEU A 638 15.98 22.79 -21.51
N CYS A 639 15.00 23.46 -22.10
CA CYS A 639 15.14 24.79 -22.67
C CYS A 639 14.00 25.66 -22.13
N LYS A 640 14.25 26.96 -21.95
CA LYS A 640 13.24 27.91 -21.46
C LYS A 640 12.04 27.99 -22.41
N GLU A 641 12.29 27.99 -23.72
CA GLU A 641 11.24 27.97 -24.73
C GLU A 641 10.66 26.56 -24.90
N VAL A 642 9.33 26.50 -25.03
CA VAL A 642 8.59 25.26 -25.27
C VAL A 642 8.54 25.03 -26.78
N GLN A 643 9.10 23.92 -27.23
CA GLN A 643 9.06 23.52 -28.63
C GLN A 643 7.71 22.88 -28.95
N PRO A 644 7.12 23.10 -30.14
CA PRO A 644 5.90 22.41 -30.56
C PRO A 644 6.07 20.89 -30.53
N PRO A 645 5.01 20.12 -30.17
CA PRO A 645 5.03 18.67 -30.27
C PRO A 645 5.36 18.21 -31.68
N GLN A 646 6.38 17.36 -31.81
CA GLN A 646 6.79 16.82 -33.10
C GLN A 646 6.09 15.48 -33.36
N SER A 647 5.62 15.28 -34.60
CA SER A 647 5.09 13.99 -35.06
C SER A 647 6.13 12.88 -34.85
N ILE A 648 5.65 11.68 -34.49
CA ILE A 648 6.51 10.51 -34.32
C ILE A 648 6.61 9.84 -35.68
N GLU A 649 7.77 9.89 -36.34
CA GLU A 649 7.95 9.34 -37.68
C GLU A 649 8.75 8.04 -37.69
N ASN A 650 8.33 7.08 -38.51
CA ASN A 650 9.07 5.84 -38.78
C ASN A 650 9.48 5.04 -37.53
N ALA A 651 8.67 5.10 -36.47
CA ALA A 651 8.95 4.44 -35.21
C ALA A 651 8.83 2.91 -35.33
N HIS A 652 9.62 2.19 -34.55
CA HIS A 652 9.50 0.73 -34.42
C HIS A 652 8.79 0.35 -33.12
N ALA A 653 7.98 -0.71 -33.16
CA ALA A 653 7.45 -1.28 -31.92
C ALA A 653 8.58 -2.01 -31.17
N LEU A 654 8.96 -1.48 -30.00
CA LEU A 654 9.95 -2.11 -29.13
C LEU A 654 9.40 -3.42 -28.54
N LEU A 655 8.13 -3.42 -28.17
CA LEU A 655 7.41 -4.55 -27.60
C LEU A 655 6.01 -4.62 -28.18
N PHE A 656 5.53 -5.84 -28.39
CA PHE A 656 4.13 -6.12 -28.70
C PHE A 656 3.57 -7.02 -27.62
N LEU A 657 2.77 -6.46 -26.73
CA LEU A 657 2.32 -7.10 -25.50
C LEU A 657 0.84 -7.49 -25.60
N GLY A 658 0.42 -8.43 -24.75
CA GLY A 658 -0.99 -8.83 -24.61
C GLY A 658 -1.73 -8.01 -23.55
N ASP A 659 -2.76 -8.63 -22.99
CA ASP A 659 -3.58 -8.06 -21.91
C ASP A 659 -2.89 -8.10 -20.55
N LYS A 660 -3.33 -7.23 -19.63
CA LYS A 660 -3.00 -7.24 -18.19
C LYS A 660 -1.49 -7.21 -17.91
N VAL A 661 -0.75 -6.44 -18.71
CA VAL A 661 0.66 -6.16 -18.45
C VAL A 661 0.75 -5.32 -17.18
N THR A 662 1.18 -5.93 -16.08
CA THR A 662 1.32 -5.22 -14.81
C THR A 662 2.57 -4.32 -14.74
N THR A 663 2.58 -3.36 -13.81
CA THR A 663 3.78 -2.54 -13.51
C THR A 663 4.98 -3.38 -13.03
N ASP A 664 4.76 -4.60 -12.50
CA ASP A 664 5.83 -5.57 -12.22
C ASP A 664 6.49 -6.14 -13.48
N HIS A 665 5.75 -6.26 -14.59
CA HIS A 665 6.34 -6.65 -15.86
C HIS A 665 7.16 -5.50 -16.46
N ILE A 666 6.67 -4.26 -16.31
CA ILE A 666 7.30 -3.05 -16.85
C ILE A 666 8.55 -2.66 -16.04
N SER A 667 8.44 -2.63 -14.72
CA SER A 667 9.49 -2.21 -13.78
C SER A 667 9.52 -3.15 -12.56
N PRO A 668 10.21 -4.31 -12.63
CA PRO A 668 10.36 -5.21 -11.51
C PRO A 668 11.06 -4.54 -10.32
N ALA A 669 10.65 -4.86 -9.10
CA ALA A 669 11.26 -4.31 -7.87
C ALA A 669 12.10 -5.34 -7.08
N GLY A 670 11.96 -6.63 -7.39
CA GLY A 670 12.62 -7.73 -6.68
C GLY A 670 14.12 -7.88 -7.00
N SER A 671 14.66 -9.07 -6.74
CA SER A 671 16.07 -9.38 -6.97
C SER A 671 16.50 -9.22 -8.43
N ILE A 672 17.76 -8.81 -8.62
CA ILE A 672 18.36 -8.64 -9.94
C ILE A 672 18.89 -10.01 -10.43
N ALA A 673 18.37 -10.50 -11.56
CA ALA A 673 18.79 -11.77 -12.13
C ALA A 673 20.24 -11.71 -12.64
N ARG A 674 21.04 -12.75 -12.37
CA ARG A 674 22.50 -12.78 -12.66
C ARG A 674 22.87 -12.57 -14.14
N VAL A 675 21.97 -12.95 -15.04
CA VAL A 675 22.19 -12.86 -16.50
C VAL A 675 21.59 -11.59 -17.12
N SER A 676 20.98 -10.71 -16.32
CA SER A 676 20.31 -9.49 -16.79
C SER A 676 21.30 -8.39 -17.21
N ALA A 677 20.83 -7.45 -18.04
CA ALA A 677 21.57 -6.23 -18.37
C ALA A 677 22.00 -5.43 -17.12
N ALA A 678 21.14 -5.35 -16.11
CA ALA A 678 21.43 -4.69 -14.84
C ALA A 678 22.56 -5.40 -14.07
N ALA A 679 22.56 -6.73 -14.03
CA ALA A 679 23.65 -7.50 -13.42
C ALA A 679 24.98 -7.28 -14.17
N LYS A 680 24.98 -7.31 -15.52
CA LYS A 680 26.17 -7.01 -16.33
C LYS A 680 26.74 -5.62 -15.99
N TYR A 681 25.87 -4.62 -15.84
CA TYR A 681 26.27 -3.27 -15.42
C TYR A 681 26.88 -3.25 -14.01
N LEU A 682 26.24 -3.88 -13.02
CA LEU A 682 26.74 -3.90 -11.64
C LEU A 682 28.06 -4.68 -11.52
N LEU A 683 28.23 -5.78 -12.27
CA LEU A 683 29.50 -6.51 -12.38
C LEU A 683 30.60 -5.63 -12.98
N SER A 684 30.28 -4.82 -14.00
CA SER A 684 31.25 -3.86 -14.56
C SER A 684 31.70 -2.79 -13.55
N LYS A 685 30.89 -2.55 -12.51
CA LYS A 685 31.21 -1.69 -11.36
C LYS A 685 31.88 -2.45 -10.22
N ARG A 686 32.33 -3.69 -10.45
CA ARG A 686 33.02 -4.58 -9.51
C ARG A 686 32.19 -5.02 -8.30
N LEU A 687 30.85 -5.04 -8.44
CA LEU A 687 29.97 -5.59 -7.43
C LEU A 687 29.74 -7.09 -7.64
N THR A 688 29.69 -7.85 -6.56
CA THR A 688 29.33 -9.28 -6.58
C THR A 688 27.80 -9.47 -6.58
N PRO A 689 27.28 -10.64 -6.99
CA PRO A 689 25.84 -10.91 -6.97
C PRO A 689 25.16 -10.74 -5.60
N ARG A 690 25.90 -10.90 -4.49
CA ARG A 690 25.39 -10.67 -3.13
C ARG A 690 25.20 -9.17 -2.82
N GLU A 691 25.90 -8.31 -3.53
CA GLU A 691 25.88 -6.85 -3.36
C GLU A 691 24.95 -6.15 -4.36
N PHE A 692 24.34 -6.90 -5.30
CA PHE A 692 23.40 -6.32 -6.26
C PHE A 692 22.21 -5.62 -5.58
N ASN A 693 21.77 -6.15 -4.43
CA ASN A 693 20.54 -5.76 -3.77
C ASN A 693 19.31 -6.00 -4.69
N SER A 694 18.19 -5.34 -4.43
CA SER A 694 16.97 -5.40 -5.25
C SER A 694 16.91 -4.24 -6.27
N TYR A 695 16.06 -4.36 -7.29
CA TYR A 695 15.74 -3.23 -8.16
C TYR A 695 15.11 -2.07 -7.36
N GLY A 696 14.27 -2.36 -6.36
CA GLY A 696 13.67 -1.35 -5.47
C GLY A 696 14.72 -0.48 -4.77
N ALA A 697 15.78 -1.11 -4.24
CA ALA A 697 16.88 -0.39 -3.60
C ALA A 697 17.73 0.45 -4.58
N ARG A 698 17.63 0.19 -5.89
CA ARG A 698 18.42 0.85 -6.95
C ARG A 698 17.63 1.96 -7.68
N ARG A 699 16.47 2.37 -7.16
CA ARG A 699 15.60 3.37 -7.80
C ARG A 699 16.19 4.78 -7.93
N GLY A 700 17.22 5.11 -7.15
CA GLY A 700 17.99 6.36 -7.31
C GLY A 700 19.03 6.30 -8.45
N ASN A 701 19.15 5.16 -9.13
CA ASN A 701 20.13 4.92 -10.18
C ASN A 701 19.43 4.58 -11.50
N ASP A 702 19.30 5.60 -12.34
CA ASP A 702 18.69 5.50 -13.66
C ASP A 702 19.33 4.45 -14.57
N ALA A 703 20.66 4.29 -14.49
CA ALA A 703 21.38 3.31 -15.30
C ALA A 703 20.99 1.86 -14.95
N VAL A 704 20.70 1.56 -13.69
CA VAL A 704 20.22 0.23 -13.26
C VAL A 704 18.75 0.06 -13.62
N MET A 705 17.92 1.06 -13.35
CA MET A 705 16.48 0.95 -13.54
C MET A 705 16.07 0.91 -15.02
N THR A 706 16.75 1.66 -15.89
CA THR A 706 16.56 1.56 -17.35
C THR A 706 16.90 0.15 -17.85
N ARG A 707 17.96 -0.47 -17.32
CA ARG A 707 18.34 -1.87 -17.61
C ARG A 707 17.39 -2.90 -16.99
N GLY A 708 16.66 -2.51 -15.94
CA GLY A 708 15.60 -3.31 -15.32
C GLY A 708 14.24 -3.18 -16.00
N THR A 709 14.06 -2.18 -16.87
CA THR A 709 12.78 -1.92 -17.53
C THR A 709 12.49 -3.05 -18.53
N PHE A 710 11.30 -3.65 -18.41
CA PHE A 710 10.89 -4.86 -19.12
C PHE A 710 11.82 -6.08 -18.90
N ALA A 711 12.55 -6.11 -17.78
CA ALA A 711 13.46 -7.20 -17.43
C ALA A 711 12.78 -8.37 -16.68
N SER A 712 11.45 -8.35 -16.58
CA SER A 712 10.69 -9.44 -15.95
C SER A 712 10.81 -10.74 -16.74
N ILE A 713 11.19 -11.82 -16.06
CA ILE A 713 11.24 -13.17 -16.65
C ILE A 713 9.85 -13.69 -17.07
N LYS A 714 8.78 -13.04 -16.60
CA LYS A 714 7.39 -13.39 -16.91
C LYS A 714 6.81 -12.55 -18.05
N LEU A 715 7.56 -11.59 -18.59
CA LEU A 715 7.08 -10.71 -19.66
C LEU A 715 6.71 -11.55 -20.89
N GLN A 716 5.48 -11.39 -21.39
CA GLN A 716 5.02 -12.04 -22.60
C GLN A 716 5.05 -11.05 -23.76
N ASN A 717 6.02 -11.23 -24.66
CA ASN A 717 6.17 -10.40 -25.85
C ASN A 717 5.79 -11.22 -27.10
N ARG A 718 4.74 -10.80 -27.80
CA ARG A 718 4.19 -11.41 -29.00
C ARG A 718 5.19 -11.46 -30.15
N LEU A 719 6.18 -10.55 -30.19
CA LEU A 719 7.25 -10.57 -31.21
C LEU A 719 8.13 -11.83 -31.13
N ILE A 720 8.23 -12.47 -29.96
CA ILE A 720 9.06 -13.67 -29.72
C ILE A 720 8.23 -14.93 -29.41
N GLY A 721 6.96 -14.78 -29.03
CA GLY A 721 6.02 -15.88 -28.75
C GLY A 721 6.25 -16.65 -27.44
N LYS A 722 7.35 -16.41 -26.72
CA LYS A 722 7.67 -17.08 -25.44
C LYS A 722 7.88 -16.09 -24.29
N PRO A 723 7.59 -16.45 -23.03
CA PRO A 723 7.88 -15.59 -21.89
C PRO A 723 9.38 -15.31 -21.72
N GLY A 724 9.72 -14.07 -21.39
CA GLY A 724 11.08 -13.66 -21.06
C GLY A 724 11.34 -12.18 -21.36
N PRO A 725 12.44 -11.62 -20.81
CA PRO A 725 12.76 -10.20 -20.90
C PRO A 725 13.46 -9.85 -22.23
N LYS A 726 12.87 -10.29 -23.35
CA LYS A 726 13.47 -10.23 -24.68
C LYS A 726 12.55 -9.61 -25.71
N THR A 727 13.15 -9.07 -26.76
CA THR A 727 12.44 -8.57 -27.94
C THR A 727 13.23 -8.84 -29.22
N VAL A 728 12.60 -8.56 -30.37
CA VAL A 728 13.24 -8.62 -31.68
C VAL A 728 13.69 -7.21 -32.05
N HIS A 729 14.98 -7.03 -32.31
CA HIS A 729 15.47 -5.85 -33.01
C HIS A 729 15.07 -5.97 -34.47
N ILE A 730 13.97 -5.32 -34.86
CA ILE A 730 13.29 -5.50 -36.15
C ILE A 730 14.24 -5.29 -37.33
N PRO A 731 15.08 -4.23 -37.38
CA PRO A 731 15.98 -4.02 -38.52
C PRO A 731 16.97 -5.17 -38.76
N SER A 732 17.43 -5.85 -37.71
CA SER A 732 18.40 -6.96 -37.84
C SER A 732 17.79 -8.36 -37.69
N GLY A 733 16.50 -8.45 -37.32
CA GLY A 733 15.82 -9.72 -37.03
C GLY A 733 16.33 -10.48 -35.80
N GLN A 734 17.24 -9.92 -35.01
CA GLN A 734 17.88 -10.61 -33.88
C GLN A 734 17.03 -10.52 -32.62
N THR A 735 16.89 -11.63 -31.89
CA THR A 735 16.28 -11.63 -30.55
C THR A 735 17.32 -11.26 -29.50
N LEU A 736 17.08 -10.17 -28.77
CA LEU A 736 17.99 -9.60 -27.78
C LEU A 736 17.25 -9.37 -26.46
N ASP A 737 17.99 -9.13 -25.37
CA ASP A 737 17.40 -8.54 -24.18
C ASP A 737 16.83 -7.15 -24.53
N VAL A 738 15.72 -6.73 -23.90
CA VAL A 738 15.02 -5.48 -24.28
C VAL A 738 15.97 -4.28 -24.27
N PHE A 739 16.78 -4.14 -23.22
CA PHE A 739 17.74 -3.05 -23.11
C PHE A 739 18.81 -3.06 -24.22
N GLU A 740 19.30 -4.24 -24.62
CA GLU A 740 20.30 -4.37 -25.69
C GLU A 740 19.72 -4.01 -27.07
N ALA A 741 18.45 -4.35 -27.32
CA ALA A 741 17.75 -3.90 -28.52
C ALA A 741 17.59 -2.38 -28.56
N VAL A 742 17.28 -1.77 -27.41
CA VAL A 742 17.15 -0.32 -27.27
C VAL A 742 18.47 0.41 -27.56
N GLU A 743 19.60 -0.09 -27.06
CA GLU A 743 20.91 0.51 -27.36
C GLU A 743 21.23 0.52 -28.87
N ARG A 744 20.67 -0.40 -29.65
CA ARG A 744 20.79 -0.39 -31.12
C ARG A 744 19.87 0.65 -31.74
N TYR A 745 18.59 0.65 -31.38
CA TYR A 745 17.63 1.65 -31.88
C TYR A 745 18.03 3.09 -31.56
N GLN A 746 18.55 3.35 -30.35
CA GLN A 746 19.02 4.67 -29.95
C GLN A 746 20.23 5.13 -30.77
N ARG A 747 21.16 4.21 -31.09
CA ARG A 747 22.32 4.50 -31.95
C ARG A 747 21.89 4.86 -33.37
N ASP A 748 20.85 4.20 -33.86
CA ASP A 748 20.30 4.42 -35.20
C ASP A 748 19.34 5.63 -35.26
N GLY A 749 19.08 6.30 -34.12
CA GLY A 749 18.19 7.46 -34.04
C GLY A 749 16.72 7.13 -34.27
N ILE A 750 16.31 5.88 -34.06
CA ILE A 750 14.97 5.38 -34.37
C ILE A 750 14.02 5.60 -33.17
N PRO A 751 12.87 6.28 -33.34
CA PRO A 751 11.86 6.39 -32.30
C PRO A 751 11.21 5.05 -31.97
N LEU A 752 10.78 4.87 -30.72
CA LEU A 752 10.17 3.62 -30.26
C LEU A 752 8.74 3.84 -29.76
N ILE A 753 7.89 2.85 -30.03
CA ILE A 753 6.55 2.74 -29.45
C ILE A 753 6.35 1.37 -28.79
N ILE A 754 5.27 1.22 -28.03
CA ILE A 754 4.81 -0.08 -27.51
C ILE A 754 3.39 -0.34 -28.01
N LEU A 755 3.12 -1.56 -28.43
CA LEU A 755 1.75 -2.05 -28.65
C LEU A 755 1.34 -2.93 -27.45
N ALA A 756 0.12 -2.76 -26.94
CA ALA A 756 -0.39 -3.55 -25.82
C ALA A 756 -1.89 -3.85 -25.96
N GLY A 757 -2.38 -4.86 -25.22
CA GLY A 757 -3.80 -5.19 -25.13
C GLY A 757 -4.53 -4.35 -24.08
N LYS A 758 -5.46 -4.99 -23.37
CA LYS A 758 -6.30 -4.36 -22.34
C LYS A 758 -5.59 -4.21 -21.01
N GLN A 759 -5.96 -3.19 -20.23
CA GLN A 759 -5.48 -2.94 -18.86
C GLN A 759 -3.94 -2.86 -18.77
N TYR A 760 -3.31 -2.18 -19.73
CA TYR A 760 -1.87 -1.95 -19.73
C TYR A 760 -1.48 -1.08 -18.52
N GLY A 761 -0.50 -1.55 -17.74
CA GLY A 761 0.01 -0.85 -16.55
C GLY A 761 -0.70 -1.17 -15.24
N SER A 762 -1.47 -2.26 -15.16
CA SER A 762 -2.17 -2.62 -13.92
C SER A 762 -1.23 -2.93 -12.73
N GLY A 763 -1.70 -2.73 -11.49
CA GLY A 763 -0.99 -3.12 -10.27
C GLY A 763 -0.40 -1.93 -9.49
N ASN A 764 0.65 -2.19 -8.71
CA ASN A 764 1.17 -1.21 -7.76
C ASN A 764 1.70 0.06 -8.44
N SER A 765 1.57 1.17 -7.74
CA SER A 765 2.11 2.46 -8.17
C SER A 765 3.64 2.44 -8.20
N ARG A 766 4.21 2.59 -9.39
CA ARG A 766 5.66 2.65 -9.61
C ARG A 766 5.96 3.67 -10.71
N ASP A 767 6.59 4.76 -10.33
CA ASP A 767 7.07 5.82 -11.23
C ASP A 767 8.01 5.29 -12.33
N TRP A 768 8.88 4.34 -11.98
CA TRP A 768 9.81 3.69 -12.90
C TRP A 768 9.12 2.89 -14.02
N ALA A 769 7.83 2.58 -13.89
CA ALA A 769 7.06 2.02 -14.99
C ALA A 769 6.83 3.04 -16.13
N ALA A 770 6.98 4.34 -15.89
CA ALA A 770 6.98 5.38 -16.92
C ALA A 770 8.37 5.98 -17.16
N LYS A 771 9.16 6.25 -16.10
CA LYS A 771 10.55 6.74 -16.21
C LYS A 771 11.43 5.78 -17.00
N GLY A 772 11.25 4.47 -16.81
CA GLY A 772 11.96 3.41 -17.53
C GLY A 772 11.72 3.46 -19.05
N PRO A 773 10.48 3.27 -19.53
CA PRO A 773 10.17 3.39 -20.96
C PRO A 773 10.60 4.72 -21.59
N TYR A 774 10.49 5.82 -20.84
CA TYR A 774 10.97 7.13 -21.27
C TYR A 774 12.48 7.11 -21.59
N LEU A 775 13.29 6.58 -20.68
CA LEU A 775 14.75 6.44 -20.86
C LEU A 775 15.13 5.39 -21.90
N LEU A 776 14.28 4.40 -22.15
CA LEU A 776 14.43 3.50 -23.30
C LEU A 776 14.18 4.21 -24.63
N GLY A 777 13.62 5.43 -24.63
CA GLY A 777 13.33 6.19 -25.84
C GLY A 777 11.92 5.93 -26.40
N VAL A 778 11.03 5.32 -25.62
CA VAL A 778 9.62 5.17 -25.99
C VAL A 778 8.96 6.55 -26.02
N ARG A 779 8.19 6.82 -27.08
CA ARG A 779 7.49 8.10 -27.31
C ARG A 779 5.97 7.99 -27.25
N ALA A 780 5.43 6.81 -27.54
CA ALA A 780 4.01 6.53 -27.41
C ALA A 780 3.77 5.06 -27.02
N VAL A 781 2.64 4.81 -26.36
CA VAL A 781 2.11 3.46 -26.14
C VAL A 781 0.74 3.41 -26.80
N ILE A 782 0.49 2.45 -27.68
CA ILE A 782 -0.82 2.19 -28.27
C ILE A 782 -1.41 0.95 -27.61
N ALA A 783 -2.50 1.09 -26.88
CA ALA A 783 -3.15 0.00 -26.15
C ALA A 783 -4.67 -0.05 -26.36
N GLU A 784 -5.30 -1.18 -26.07
CA GLU A 784 -6.78 -1.26 -26.07
C GLU A 784 -7.37 -0.53 -24.87
N SER A 785 -6.69 -0.56 -23.72
CA SER A 785 -7.02 0.23 -22.54
C SER A 785 -5.85 0.31 -21.57
N PHE A 786 -5.85 1.36 -20.74
CA PHE A 786 -4.83 1.61 -19.72
C PHE A 786 -5.44 1.51 -18.32
N GLU A 787 -4.61 1.17 -17.33
CA GLU A 787 -4.92 1.50 -15.95
C GLU A 787 -4.73 3.02 -15.74
N LYS A 788 -5.61 3.66 -14.96
CA LYS A 788 -5.72 5.13 -14.85
C LYS A 788 -4.44 5.77 -14.31
N MET A 789 -3.88 5.23 -13.24
CA MET A 789 -2.66 5.76 -12.63
C MET A 789 -1.45 5.59 -13.54
N HIS A 790 -1.31 4.43 -14.19
CA HIS A 790 -0.22 4.23 -15.16
C HIS A 790 -0.32 5.19 -16.35
N LYS A 791 -1.54 5.44 -16.87
CA LYS A 791 -1.77 6.45 -17.90
C LYS A 791 -1.29 7.83 -17.44
N ASN A 792 -1.63 8.27 -16.23
CA ASN A 792 -1.15 9.55 -15.67
C ASN A 792 0.38 9.61 -15.62
N HIS A 793 1.05 8.53 -15.22
CA HIS A 793 2.52 8.48 -15.20
C HIS A 793 3.15 8.60 -16.58
N LEU A 794 2.54 8.00 -17.62
CA LEU A 794 3.01 8.15 -19.00
C LEU A 794 2.93 9.61 -19.45
N VAL A 795 1.77 10.26 -19.21
CA VAL A 795 1.59 11.70 -19.49
C VAL A 795 2.61 12.54 -18.72
N GLY A 796 2.79 12.26 -17.43
CA GLY A 796 3.75 12.94 -16.56
C GLY A 796 5.21 12.82 -17.01
N MET A 797 5.57 11.76 -17.75
CA MET A 797 6.89 11.61 -18.37
C MET A 797 6.96 12.11 -19.82
N GLY A 798 5.85 12.57 -20.41
CA GLY A 798 5.78 13.00 -21.80
C GLY A 798 5.72 11.86 -22.82
N ILE A 799 5.26 10.67 -22.42
CA ILE A 799 4.94 9.56 -23.31
C ILE A 799 3.45 9.65 -23.66
N ALA A 800 3.09 9.65 -24.94
CA ALA A 800 1.69 9.72 -25.34
C ALA A 800 0.97 8.38 -25.10
N PRO A 801 -0.04 8.31 -24.21
CA PRO A 801 -0.94 7.16 -24.11
C PRO A 801 -2.00 7.24 -25.21
N LEU A 802 -1.99 6.29 -26.13
CA LEU A 802 -2.88 6.22 -27.28
C LEU A 802 -3.78 5.01 -27.18
N GLN A 803 -5.09 5.21 -27.31
CA GLN A 803 -6.06 4.13 -27.25
C GLN A 803 -6.58 3.81 -28.65
N PHE A 804 -6.69 2.52 -28.98
CA PHE A 804 -7.46 2.11 -30.16
C PHE A 804 -8.91 2.59 -30.06
N LEU A 805 -9.56 2.85 -31.20
CA LEU A 805 -10.97 3.19 -31.20
C LEU A 805 -11.82 2.03 -30.64
N PRO A 806 -13.02 2.30 -30.09
CA PRO A 806 -13.91 1.25 -29.60
C PRO A 806 -14.12 0.13 -30.63
N GLY A 807 -13.85 -1.11 -30.21
CA GLY A 807 -13.95 -2.30 -31.08
C GLY A 807 -12.72 -2.59 -31.96
N GLN A 808 -11.70 -1.72 -31.94
CA GLN A 808 -10.42 -1.96 -32.62
C GLN A 808 -9.35 -2.48 -31.66
N SER A 809 -8.46 -3.30 -32.19
CA SER A 809 -7.25 -3.79 -31.53
C SER A 809 -6.13 -4.01 -32.56
N ALA A 810 -4.94 -4.36 -32.09
CA ALA A 810 -3.86 -4.76 -32.98
C ALA A 810 -4.26 -5.97 -33.85
N ASP A 811 -5.07 -6.89 -33.32
CA ASP A 811 -5.53 -8.07 -34.07
C ASP A 811 -6.60 -7.72 -35.12
N SER A 812 -7.57 -6.87 -34.78
CA SER A 812 -8.62 -6.46 -35.74
C SER A 812 -8.05 -5.62 -36.90
N LEU A 813 -6.98 -4.88 -36.64
CA LEU A 813 -6.25 -4.10 -37.64
C LEU A 813 -5.15 -4.93 -38.32
N GLU A 814 -5.00 -6.20 -37.92
CA GLU A 814 -4.00 -7.15 -38.43
C GLU A 814 -2.58 -6.53 -38.40
N LEU A 815 -2.22 -5.91 -37.28
CA LEU A 815 -0.89 -5.37 -37.01
C LEU A 815 0.00 -6.49 -36.47
N CYS A 816 1.17 -6.69 -37.08
CA CYS A 816 2.13 -7.70 -36.63
C CYS A 816 3.21 -7.14 -35.69
N GLY A 817 3.29 -5.80 -35.55
CA GLY A 817 4.25 -5.08 -34.73
C GLY A 817 5.63 -4.94 -35.39
N LYS A 818 5.83 -5.43 -36.61
CA LYS A 818 7.09 -5.30 -37.37
C LYS A 818 7.09 -4.12 -38.35
N GLU A 819 5.94 -3.47 -38.51
CA GLU A 819 5.79 -2.27 -39.32
C GLU A 819 6.58 -1.10 -38.73
N LYS A 820 6.82 -0.08 -39.57
CA LYS A 820 7.17 1.26 -39.07
C LYS A 820 5.89 2.06 -38.86
N PHE A 821 5.81 2.81 -37.77
CA PHE A 821 4.64 3.57 -37.36
C PHE A 821 4.94 5.06 -37.40
N THR A 822 4.07 5.81 -38.07
CA THR A 822 4.08 7.28 -38.10
C THR A 822 2.81 7.79 -37.47
N ILE A 823 2.93 8.57 -36.39
CA ILE A 823 1.83 9.18 -35.64
C ILE A 823 1.89 10.69 -35.87
N THR A 824 0.90 11.22 -36.59
CA THR A 824 0.81 12.66 -36.89
C THR A 824 0.21 13.42 -35.72
N LEU A 825 0.96 14.36 -35.17
CA LEU A 825 0.55 15.26 -34.08
C LEU A 825 0.28 16.65 -34.64
N PRO A 826 -0.89 17.26 -34.37
CA PRO A 826 -1.16 18.65 -34.72
C PRO A 826 -0.38 19.62 -33.81
N GLU A 827 -0.14 20.85 -34.28
CA GLU A 827 0.47 21.91 -33.45
C GLU A 827 -0.42 22.25 -32.24
N ASP A 828 -1.72 22.37 -32.50
CA ASP A 828 -2.74 22.58 -31.48
C ASP A 828 -3.39 21.26 -31.07
N LEU A 829 -2.77 20.61 -30.08
CA LEU A 829 -3.34 19.47 -29.40
C LEU A 829 -4.46 19.89 -28.46
N SER A 830 -5.59 19.20 -28.55
CA SER A 830 -6.71 19.29 -27.61
C SER A 830 -6.82 18.02 -26.75
N PRO A 831 -7.52 18.07 -25.61
CA PRO A 831 -7.88 16.88 -24.85
C PRO A 831 -8.62 15.86 -25.72
N LYS A 832 -8.38 14.57 -25.47
CA LYS A 832 -8.99 13.42 -26.15
C LYS A 832 -8.97 13.46 -27.69
N GLN A 833 -7.96 14.11 -28.26
CA GLN A 833 -7.87 14.27 -29.71
C GLN A 833 -7.62 12.94 -30.43
N MET A 834 -8.31 12.74 -31.55
CA MET A 834 -8.04 11.63 -32.44
C MET A 834 -6.79 11.93 -33.30
N LEU A 835 -5.83 11.02 -33.30
CA LEU A 835 -4.63 11.07 -34.11
C LEU A 835 -4.66 9.99 -35.19
N THR A 836 -4.02 10.27 -36.32
CA THR A 836 -3.86 9.31 -37.41
C THR A 836 -2.53 8.59 -37.27
N VAL A 837 -2.58 7.26 -37.35
CA VAL A 837 -1.40 6.37 -37.39
C VAL A 837 -1.29 5.75 -38.78
N LYS A 838 -0.15 5.94 -39.42
CA LYS A 838 0.20 5.31 -40.70
C LYS A 838 1.28 4.27 -40.49
N THR A 839 1.18 3.16 -41.20
CA THR A 839 2.18 2.08 -41.14
C THR A 839 2.93 1.95 -42.47
N SER A 840 4.15 1.41 -42.43
CA SER A 840 4.92 1.12 -43.66
C SER A 840 4.29 0.04 -44.54
N SER A 841 3.30 -0.72 -44.06
CA SER A 841 2.52 -1.67 -44.88
C SER A 841 1.38 -0.99 -45.66
N GLY A 842 1.21 0.33 -45.53
CA GLY A 842 0.14 1.09 -46.17
C GLY A 842 -1.14 1.20 -45.36
N LYS A 843 -1.25 0.50 -44.23
CA LYS A 843 -2.43 0.60 -43.34
C LYS A 843 -2.45 1.95 -42.62
N THR A 844 -3.63 2.56 -42.55
CA THR A 844 -3.90 3.81 -41.84
C THR A 844 -5.09 3.59 -40.90
N PHE A 845 -4.96 4.01 -39.65
CA PHE A 845 -6.02 3.91 -38.65
C PHE A 845 -5.96 5.08 -37.67
N SER A 846 -7.02 5.26 -36.87
CA SER A 846 -7.12 6.32 -35.88
C SER A 846 -6.97 5.78 -34.47
N VAL A 847 -6.40 6.60 -33.60
CA VAL A 847 -6.28 6.35 -32.15
C VAL A 847 -6.67 7.60 -31.38
N THR A 848 -7.18 7.44 -30.17
CA THR A 848 -7.52 8.56 -29.28
C THR A 848 -6.35 8.84 -28.33
N THR A 849 -5.91 10.08 -28.19
CA THR A 849 -4.98 10.46 -27.10
C THR A 849 -5.70 10.44 -25.78
N LEU A 850 -5.10 9.84 -24.75
CA LEU A 850 -5.68 9.86 -23.40
C LEU A 850 -5.10 11.01 -22.56
N PHE A 851 -5.13 12.22 -23.14
CA PHE A 851 -4.97 13.47 -22.40
C PHE A 851 -6.38 13.92 -22.01
N ASP A 852 -6.69 13.89 -20.71
CA ASP A 852 -8.07 14.08 -20.24
C ASP A 852 -8.45 15.55 -20.11
N ASN A 853 -7.46 16.43 -19.92
CA ASN A 853 -7.65 17.86 -19.71
C ASN A 853 -6.50 18.69 -20.31
N GLU A 854 -6.62 20.01 -20.24
CA GLU A 854 -5.61 20.96 -20.75
C GLU A 854 -4.25 20.84 -20.07
N MET A 855 -4.22 20.44 -18.79
CA MET A 855 -2.96 20.25 -18.06
C MET A 855 -2.20 19.04 -18.56
N ASP A 856 -2.87 17.93 -18.89
CA ASP A 856 -2.24 16.76 -19.53
C ASP A 856 -1.59 17.14 -20.87
N VAL A 857 -2.29 17.96 -21.66
CA VAL A 857 -1.76 18.50 -22.93
C VAL A 857 -0.54 19.40 -22.66
N ALA A 858 -0.61 20.27 -21.67
CA ALA A 858 0.51 21.14 -21.27
C ALA A 858 1.72 20.31 -20.80
N PHE A 859 1.52 19.29 -19.97
CA PHE A 859 2.60 18.39 -19.56
C PHE A 859 3.23 17.69 -20.75
N TYR A 860 2.43 17.16 -21.68
CA TYR A 860 2.95 16.53 -22.89
C TYR A 860 3.76 17.51 -23.75
N ARG A 861 3.23 18.73 -24.01
CA ARG A 861 3.93 19.81 -24.74
C ARG A 861 5.26 20.19 -24.10
N HIS A 862 5.30 20.22 -22.77
CA HIS A 862 6.52 20.51 -22.03
C HIS A 862 7.49 19.31 -21.97
N GLY A 863 7.11 18.14 -22.49
CA GLY A 863 7.92 16.92 -22.47
C GLY A 863 7.92 16.22 -21.11
N GLY A 864 6.87 16.42 -20.31
CA GLY A 864 6.64 15.86 -18.99
C GLY A 864 6.37 16.92 -17.92
N LEU A 865 5.70 16.50 -16.85
CA LEU A 865 5.37 17.28 -15.66
C LEU A 865 6.62 17.93 -15.04
N LEU A 866 7.67 17.15 -14.79
CA LEU A 866 8.89 17.67 -14.14
C LEU A 866 9.54 18.78 -14.97
N ARG A 867 9.49 18.69 -16.30
CA ARG A 867 9.99 19.74 -17.20
C ARG A 867 9.08 20.95 -17.23
N TYR A 868 7.76 20.75 -17.13
CA TYR A 868 6.81 21.84 -16.99
C TYR A 868 7.15 22.67 -15.74
N VAL A 869 7.25 22.02 -14.57
CA VAL A 869 7.56 22.69 -13.31
C VAL A 869 8.95 23.33 -13.33
N ALA A 870 9.96 22.64 -13.85
CA ALA A 870 11.30 23.22 -13.94
C ALA A 870 11.29 24.54 -14.72
N ARG A 871 10.52 24.64 -15.82
CA ARG A 871 10.40 25.88 -16.61
C ARG A 871 9.70 27.02 -15.86
N THR A 872 8.76 26.74 -14.97
CA THR A 872 8.11 27.82 -14.18
C THR A 872 9.07 28.46 -13.18
N MET A 873 10.27 27.89 -13.00
CA MET A 873 11.34 28.37 -12.13
C MET A 873 12.53 28.98 -12.91
N LEU A 874 12.47 29.04 -14.25
CA LEU A 874 13.56 29.51 -15.14
C LEU A 874 13.47 30.99 -15.57
#